data_AF-A0A1D9LJF3-F1
#
_entry.id   AF-A0A1D9LJF3-F1
#
_cell.length_a   1.000
_cell.length_b   1.000
_cell.length_c   1.000
_cell.angle_alpha   90.00
_cell.angle_beta   90.00
_cell.angle_gamma   90.00
#
_symmetry.space_group_name_H-M   'P 1'
#
loop_
_entity.id
_entity.type
_entity.pdbx_description
1 polymer ?
#
loop_
_entity_poly.entity_id
_entity_poly.type
_entity_poly.pdbx_seq_one_letter_code
_entity_poly.pdbx_strand_id
1 'polypeptide(L)'
;MDRRQFLKWGSFLTVSVAAAGCGGGSDSSDSGSQRQLAAGQGFGLGVASGDPRPDSIILWTRVDGGDGAASLSVTVQLSDKADFSNLLVNQALSADPGWDYTVRHKVTGLASATTYYYRFLTGKTVSATGRTKTAPAAGTPLSQLKFAYITCQDWSVNHWGAFDEIVQLDLDFVMHVGDYIYETVGAGFQTGNNETRHPPLTLPNGTKRADGAIYATTLADYRYLYKSYRADPRIQAVHANFPVISIWDDHEFSDDCWQDRQVYYPGDDSAPQTPRRRSANQAWFEYTPADVQLDLANPSFQNIQIYRSFAFGNLATLVMTDQRLYRSDHIIPETAVPDTGLANLGSRYFVPKAALAQAEAAKMASTGGNLLNVSILGTAQRAWWQQQMQGAATTWKLWGNEVSLLRMGVDGTMAVASLLEQGLSAALAQNFGLNLSAAQQQQLTGALYQDLLAADTSGATPVLSYANTQPLLAGFSGGAISAGVFAASVKPVLNGNLPPSMLLNQYILNADQWDGYNAERKALMAFLKGNGIGNVVGITGDIHAFFAGQVYDDFDAASPTPVMVDLVTAGISSNSFFSYFKNVVDTVPAFAKAAPLIYQTVNGQTVNTFTGTLQTFNPWLKYADTDAQGYAVVTLTPGKLSCAFHKMAKLANGVAPSPATASVKTVEVLAGTPAVNVL
;
A
#
# COMPACT_ATOMS: atom_id res chain seq x y z
N MET A 1 -34.02 28.93 0.33
CA MET A 1 -32.59 28.56 0.49
C MET A 1 -31.76 29.76 0.11
N ASP A 2 -31.06 30.37 1.06
CA ASP A 2 -30.34 31.63 0.87
C ASP A 2 -28.99 31.39 0.15
N ARG A 3 -28.81 31.99 -1.03
CA ARG A 3 -27.58 31.95 -1.83
C ARG A 3 -26.34 32.41 -1.04
N ARG A 4 -26.51 33.25 -0.01
CA ARG A 4 -25.39 33.70 0.85
C ARG A 4 -24.96 32.65 1.88
N GLN A 5 -25.80 31.67 2.22
CA GLN A 5 -25.36 30.53 3.04
C GLN A 5 -24.71 29.43 2.20
N PHE A 6 -25.11 29.23 0.94
CA PHE A 6 -24.44 28.29 0.03
C PHE A 6 -22.99 28.70 -0.29
N LEU A 7 -22.69 30.00 -0.38
CA LEU A 7 -21.34 30.52 -0.65
C LEU A 7 -20.43 30.61 0.59
N LYS A 8 -20.98 30.56 1.81
CA LYS A 8 -20.18 30.63 3.05
C LYS A 8 -19.77 29.24 3.59
N TRP A 9 -20.31 28.16 3.05
CA TRP A 9 -20.22 26.84 3.69
C TRP A 9 -19.81 25.71 2.72
N GLY A 10 -19.22 26.02 1.56
CA GLY A 10 -18.90 25.01 0.54
C GLY A 10 -17.66 25.20 -0.36
N SER A 11 -16.79 26.19 -0.17
CA SER A 11 -15.69 26.42 -1.14
C SER A 11 -14.33 26.72 -0.50
N PHE A 12 -13.74 25.74 0.18
CA PHE A 12 -12.28 25.68 0.30
C PHE A 12 -11.63 25.37 -1.06
N LEU A 13 -12.34 24.64 -1.94
CA LEU A 13 -11.98 24.50 -3.34
C LEU A 13 -12.55 25.67 -4.14
N THR A 14 -11.68 26.44 -4.77
CA THR A 14 -12.05 27.53 -5.70
C THR A 14 -11.97 27.03 -7.14
N VAL A 15 -12.74 27.61 -8.06
CA VAL A 15 -12.77 27.20 -9.48
C VAL A 15 -12.59 28.39 -10.41
N SER A 16 -11.76 28.25 -11.44
CA SER A 16 -11.68 29.21 -12.56
C SER A 16 -11.74 28.48 -13.90
N VAL A 17 -12.01 29.25 -14.96
CA VAL A 17 -11.95 28.79 -16.35
C VAL A 17 -10.74 29.44 -17.00
N ALA A 18 -9.88 28.65 -17.64
CA ALA A 18 -8.77 29.15 -18.44
C ALA A 18 -9.33 29.88 -19.66
N ALA A 19 -8.99 31.16 -19.79
CA ALA A 19 -9.39 31.98 -20.93
C ALA A 19 -8.20 32.82 -21.40
N ALA A 20 -7.93 32.82 -22.71
CA ALA A 20 -6.93 33.70 -23.28
C ALA A 20 -7.45 35.15 -23.23
N GLY A 21 -6.89 35.96 -22.33
CA GLY A 21 -6.97 37.42 -22.36
C GLY A 21 -8.36 38.06 -22.31
N CYS A 22 -8.79 38.43 -21.10
CA CYS A 22 -9.35 39.76 -20.85
C CYS A 22 -8.80 40.23 -19.51
N GLY A 23 -7.77 41.08 -19.56
CA GLY A 23 -7.33 41.86 -18.41
C GLY A 23 -8.44 42.83 -18.01
N GLY A 24 -9.36 42.38 -17.16
CA GLY A 24 -10.32 43.22 -16.47
C GLY A 24 -9.70 43.71 -15.18
N GLY A 25 -8.88 44.76 -15.27
CA GLY A 25 -8.47 45.52 -14.09
C GLY A 25 -9.69 46.19 -13.46
N SER A 26 -10.03 45.79 -12.24
CA SER A 26 -10.76 46.67 -11.33
C SER A 26 -9.78 47.10 -10.24
N ASP A 27 -9.13 48.25 -10.47
CA ASP A 27 -8.49 49.01 -9.40
C ASP A 27 -9.59 49.47 -8.44
N SER A 28 -9.75 48.75 -7.33
CA SER A 28 -10.31 49.34 -6.11
C SER A 28 -9.15 49.71 -5.21
N SER A 29 -8.68 50.95 -5.36
CA SER A 29 -7.81 51.60 -4.38
C SER A 29 -8.60 51.84 -3.10
N ASP A 30 -8.64 50.85 -2.21
CA ASP A 30 -8.94 51.11 -0.81
C ASP A 30 -7.62 51.38 -0.09
N SER A 31 -7.37 52.65 0.21
CA SER A 31 -6.24 53.12 1.00
C SER A 31 -6.47 52.80 2.47
N GLY A 32 -6.50 51.50 2.80
CA GLY A 32 -6.28 50.99 4.14
C GLY A 32 -4.77 50.87 4.37
N SER A 33 -4.30 51.32 5.53
CA SER A 33 -2.88 51.36 5.92
C SER A 33 -2.13 50.08 5.54
N GLN A 34 -1.27 50.16 4.52
CA GLN A 34 -0.35 49.09 4.17
C GLN A 34 0.69 48.95 5.29
N ARG A 35 0.42 48.05 6.25
CA ARG A 35 1.46 47.55 7.15
C ARG A 35 2.52 46.88 6.29
N GLN A 36 3.74 47.40 6.38
CA GLN A 36 4.93 46.78 5.83
C GLN A 36 5.09 45.38 6.48
N LEU A 37 5.02 44.34 5.65
CA LEU A 37 4.89 42.94 6.08
C LEU A 37 6.22 42.40 6.64
N ALA A 38 6.14 41.54 7.67
CA ALA A 38 7.30 40.89 8.28
C ALA A 38 7.91 39.81 7.36
N ALA A 39 9.21 39.53 7.53
CA ALA A 39 9.87 38.38 6.91
C ALA A 39 9.18 37.07 7.36
N GLY A 40 8.76 36.22 6.41
CA GLY A 40 8.13 34.92 6.73
C GLY A 40 6.90 34.50 5.90
N GLN A 41 6.49 35.24 4.86
CA GLN A 41 5.43 34.81 3.93
C GLN A 41 6.03 34.13 2.70
N GLY A 42 5.87 32.81 2.60
CA GLY A 42 6.43 31.98 1.54
C GLY A 42 5.63 30.72 1.27
N PHE A 43 6.23 29.82 0.51
CA PHE A 43 5.62 28.57 0.05
C PHE A 43 6.52 27.39 0.46
N GLY A 44 6.78 27.25 1.76
CA GLY A 44 7.76 26.33 2.33
C GLY A 44 7.44 24.85 2.14
N LEU A 45 6.21 24.51 1.75
CA LEU A 45 5.78 23.15 1.39
C LEU A 45 5.63 22.96 -0.14
N GLY A 46 6.15 23.92 -0.90
CA GLY A 46 6.14 23.90 -2.36
C GLY A 46 4.75 24.10 -2.97
N VAL A 47 4.62 23.56 -4.18
CA VAL A 47 3.39 23.59 -4.98
C VAL A 47 3.10 22.18 -5.46
N ALA A 48 1.84 21.88 -5.75
CA ALA A 48 1.44 20.60 -6.32
C ALA A 48 0.31 20.76 -7.32
N SER A 49 0.17 19.78 -8.20
CA SER A 49 -1.02 19.64 -9.04
C SER A 49 -1.52 18.20 -8.99
N GLY A 50 -2.79 17.98 -9.31
CA GLY A 50 -3.35 16.64 -9.22
C GLY A 50 -4.67 16.45 -9.94
N ASP A 51 -5.06 15.18 -10.01
CA ASP A 51 -6.25 14.69 -10.70
C ASP A 51 -6.40 15.24 -12.13
N PRO A 52 -5.44 14.95 -13.03
CA PRO A 52 -5.48 15.45 -14.39
C PRO A 52 -6.71 14.94 -15.13
N ARG A 53 -7.52 15.86 -15.64
CA ARG A 53 -8.64 15.61 -16.54
C ARG A 53 -8.32 16.13 -17.93
N PRO A 54 -9.10 15.76 -18.96
CA PRO A 54 -8.94 16.32 -20.30
C PRO A 54 -8.99 17.84 -20.36
N ASP A 55 -9.75 18.47 -19.47
CA ASP A 55 -10.01 19.90 -19.52
C ASP A 55 -9.79 20.59 -18.16
N SER A 56 -9.28 19.88 -17.14
CA SER A 56 -9.08 20.45 -15.82
C SER A 56 -7.90 19.89 -15.04
N ILE A 57 -7.42 20.69 -14.09
CA ILE A 57 -6.41 20.29 -13.11
C ILE A 57 -6.69 20.94 -11.75
N ILE A 58 -6.34 20.26 -10.65
CA ILE A 58 -6.27 20.86 -9.32
C ILE A 58 -4.86 21.43 -9.12
N LEU A 59 -4.77 22.69 -8.66
CA LEU A 59 -3.54 23.33 -8.23
C LEU A 59 -3.58 23.51 -6.71
N TRP A 60 -2.43 23.29 -6.06
CA TRP A 60 -2.30 23.31 -4.61
C TRP A 60 -1.05 24.04 -4.15
N THR A 61 -1.16 24.76 -3.04
CA THR A 61 -0.03 25.21 -2.22
C THR A 61 -0.46 25.46 -0.77
N ARG A 62 0.48 25.77 0.12
CA ARG A 62 0.23 26.33 1.46
C ARG A 62 1.03 27.61 1.64
N VAL A 63 0.39 28.64 2.18
CA VAL A 63 1.04 29.93 2.47
C VAL A 63 1.55 29.93 3.90
N ASP A 64 2.83 30.27 4.10
CA ASP A 64 3.44 30.42 5.42
C ASP A 64 3.20 31.80 6.03
N GLY A 65 3.45 31.93 7.34
CA GLY A 65 3.51 33.22 8.02
C GLY A 65 2.16 33.87 8.35
N GLY A 66 1.07 33.09 8.36
CA GLY A 66 -0.23 33.53 8.90
C GLY A 66 -0.22 33.66 10.42
N ASP A 67 -1.03 34.57 10.96
CA ASP A 67 -1.18 34.81 12.41
C ASP A 67 -2.21 33.89 13.08
N GLY A 68 -2.78 32.97 12.30
CA GLY A 68 -3.86 32.06 12.72
C GLY A 68 -5.25 32.71 12.79
N ALA A 69 -5.40 33.99 12.46
CA ALA A 69 -6.64 34.73 12.63
C ALA A 69 -7.19 35.31 11.32
N ALA A 70 -6.34 35.89 10.46
CA ALA A 70 -6.76 36.55 9.23
C ALA A 70 -6.35 35.76 7.98
N SER A 71 -7.27 35.65 7.01
CA SER A 71 -6.94 35.04 5.72
C SER A 71 -5.89 35.86 4.96
N LEU A 72 -5.01 35.17 4.23
CA LEU A 72 -3.96 35.78 3.43
C LEU A 72 -4.39 35.86 1.95
N SER A 73 -4.07 36.97 1.29
CA SER A 73 -4.28 37.10 -0.16
C SER A 73 -3.22 36.31 -0.91
N VAL A 74 -3.65 35.52 -1.89
CA VAL A 74 -2.77 34.73 -2.75
C VAL A 74 -3.27 34.79 -4.19
N THR A 75 -2.40 35.10 -5.13
CA THR A 75 -2.75 35.08 -6.56
C THR A 75 -2.24 33.78 -7.18
N VAL A 76 -3.11 33.04 -7.86
CA VAL A 76 -2.72 31.89 -8.68
C VAL A 76 -2.56 32.35 -10.13
N GLN A 77 -1.47 31.90 -10.76
CA GLN A 77 -1.21 32.10 -12.18
C GLN A 77 -1.01 30.75 -12.86
N LEU A 78 -1.62 30.59 -14.04
CA LEU A 78 -1.39 29.45 -14.94
C LEU A 78 -1.12 29.97 -16.35
N SER A 79 -0.16 29.36 -17.02
CA SER A 79 0.39 29.75 -18.32
C SER A 79 0.66 28.51 -19.18
N ASP A 80 0.52 28.64 -20.50
CA ASP A 80 1.00 27.65 -21.47
C ASP A 80 2.49 27.84 -21.83
N LYS A 81 3.13 28.90 -21.30
CA LYS A 81 4.56 29.21 -21.43
C LYS A 81 5.26 29.18 -20.07
N ALA A 82 6.44 28.56 -20.01
CA ALA A 82 7.23 28.45 -18.78
C ALA A 82 7.68 29.79 -18.20
N ASP A 83 7.83 30.82 -19.05
CA ASP A 83 8.21 32.18 -18.65
C ASP A 83 7.02 33.04 -18.19
N PHE A 84 5.80 32.49 -18.19
CA PHE A 84 4.55 33.19 -17.86
C PHE A 84 4.25 34.40 -18.76
N SER A 85 4.78 34.42 -19.99
CA SER A 85 4.50 35.47 -20.98
C SER A 85 3.04 35.48 -21.46
N ASN A 86 2.33 34.36 -21.32
CA ASN A 86 0.90 34.24 -21.65
C ASN A 86 0.11 33.62 -20.49
N LEU A 87 -0.57 34.45 -19.72
CA LEU A 87 -1.39 34.00 -18.60
C LEU A 87 -2.80 33.59 -19.08
N LEU A 88 -3.16 32.34 -18.81
CA LEU A 88 -4.51 31.81 -19.01
C LEU A 88 -5.38 31.93 -17.74
N VAL A 89 -4.73 31.99 -16.57
CA VAL A 89 -5.33 32.30 -15.28
C VAL A 89 -4.44 33.30 -14.56
N ASN A 90 -5.06 34.33 -13.96
CA ASN A 90 -4.43 35.27 -13.05
C ASN A 90 -5.47 35.71 -12.02
N GLN A 91 -5.68 34.89 -11.00
CA GLN A 91 -6.83 34.98 -10.11
C GLN A 91 -6.40 35.22 -8.67
N ALA A 92 -6.96 36.25 -8.03
CA ALA A 92 -6.84 36.44 -6.59
C ALA A 92 -7.71 35.42 -5.85
N LEU A 93 -7.12 34.79 -4.84
CA LEU A 93 -7.68 33.78 -3.95
C LEU A 93 -7.39 34.20 -2.49
N SER A 94 -7.97 33.45 -1.56
CA SER A 94 -7.75 33.63 -0.13
C SER A 94 -7.28 32.32 0.49
N ALA A 95 -6.16 32.36 1.20
CA ALA A 95 -5.67 31.27 2.04
C ALA A 95 -6.21 31.48 3.45
N ASP A 96 -7.10 30.60 3.90
CA ASP A 96 -7.86 30.76 5.14
C ASP A 96 -7.21 30.00 6.32
N PRO A 97 -7.09 30.61 7.52
CA PRO A 97 -6.54 29.91 8.70
C PRO A 97 -7.32 28.65 9.10
N GLY A 98 -8.63 28.62 8.88
CA GLY A 98 -9.49 27.46 9.15
C GLY A 98 -9.07 26.21 8.38
N TRP A 99 -8.35 26.39 7.26
CA TRP A 99 -7.81 25.33 6.40
C TRP A 99 -6.28 25.31 6.40
N ASP A 100 -5.65 25.77 7.49
CA ASP A 100 -4.18 25.85 7.65
C ASP A 100 -3.48 26.61 6.51
N TYR A 101 -4.14 27.65 5.98
CA TYR A 101 -3.63 28.49 4.88
C TYR A 101 -3.27 27.71 3.61
N THR A 102 -3.84 26.50 3.45
CA THR A 102 -3.75 25.76 2.21
C THR A 102 -4.67 26.39 1.16
N VAL A 103 -4.32 26.23 -0.11
CA VAL A 103 -5.07 26.71 -1.26
C VAL A 103 -5.30 25.52 -2.17
N ARG A 104 -6.55 25.25 -2.51
CA ARG A 104 -6.94 24.30 -3.56
C ARG A 104 -7.75 25.03 -4.62
N HIS A 105 -7.27 24.95 -5.86
CA HIS A 105 -7.86 25.68 -6.97
C HIS A 105 -8.00 24.78 -8.19
N LYS A 106 -9.24 24.52 -8.63
CA LYS A 106 -9.53 23.81 -9.87
C LYS A 106 -9.53 24.78 -11.04
N VAL A 107 -8.69 24.53 -12.04
CA VAL A 107 -8.73 25.23 -13.32
C VAL A 107 -9.43 24.34 -14.33
N THR A 108 -10.42 24.86 -15.03
CA THR A 108 -11.22 24.16 -16.07
C THR A 108 -11.05 24.83 -17.42
N GLY A 109 -11.57 24.24 -18.50
CA GLY A 109 -11.47 24.79 -19.86
C GLY A 109 -10.06 24.71 -20.46
N LEU A 110 -9.21 23.85 -19.93
CA LEU A 110 -7.87 23.60 -20.46
C LEU A 110 -7.93 22.71 -21.72
N ALA A 111 -6.91 22.79 -22.55
CA ALA A 111 -6.74 21.84 -23.65
C ALA A 111 -6.24 20.50 -23.10
N SER A 112 -6.68 19.39 -23.70
CA SER A 112 -6.25 18.03 -23.31
C SER A 112 -4.82 17.72 -23.72
N ALA A 113 -4.20 16.75 -23.04
CA ALA A 113 -2.83 16.31 -23.31
C ALA A 113 -1.79 17.44 -23.40
N THR A 114 -2.01 18.54 -22.67
CA THR A 114 -1.24 19.78 -22.78
C THR A 114 -0.48 20.06 -21.49
N THR A 115 0.78 20.45 -21.62
CA THR A 115 1.60 20.90 -20.50
C THR A 115 1.32 22.36 -20.18
N TYR A 116 1.13 22.65 -18.90
CA TYR A 116 0.96 24.00 -18.35
C TYR A 116 1.96 24.25 -17.23
N TYR A 117 2.21 25.52 -16.97
CA TYR A 117 3.05 26.02 -15.89
C TYR A 117 2.22 26.87 -14.95
N TYR A 118 2.43 26.75 -13.65
CA TYR A 118 1.66 27.48 -12.65
C TYR A 118 2.53 27.96 -11.50
N ARG A 119 2.11 29.04 -10.85
CA ARG A 119 2.76 29.59 -9.65
C ARG A 119 1.76 30.33 -8.78
N PHE A 120 2.14 30.53 -7.53
CA PHE A 120 1.39 31.32 -6.56
C PHE A 120 2.21 32.54 -6.15
N LEU A 121 1.51 33.64 -5.87
CA LEU A 121 2.11 34.89 -5.44
C LEU A 121 1.42 35.39 -4.17
N THR A 122 2.19 35.83 -3.19
CA THR A 122 1.69 36.50 -1.99
C THR A 122 2.61 37.65 -1.63
N GLY A 123 2.07 38.87 -1.52
CA GLY A 123 2.88 40.08 -1.38
C GLY A 123 3.94 40.19 -2.50
N LYS A 124 5.22 40.11 -2.13
CA LYS A 124 6.37 40.11 -3.06
C LYS A 124 6.95 38.72 -3.32
N THR A 125 6.43 37.69 -2.67
CA THR A 125 6.95 36.33 -2.75
C THR A 125 6.25 35.57 -3.88
N VAL A 126 7.04 34.85 -4.67
CA VAL A 126 6.58 33.95 -5.73
C VAL A 126 6.97 32.52 -5.35
N SER A 127 6.07 31.56 -5.53
CA SER A 127 6.35 30.15 -5.29
C SER A 127 7.37 29.60 -6.30
N ALA A 128 7.86 28.38 -6.04
CA ALA A 128 8.44 27.59 -7.12
C ALA A 128 7.44 27.48 -8.28
N THR A 129 7.95 27.43 -9.52
CA THR A 129 7.12 27.16 -10.69
C THR A 129 6.81 25.68 -10.73
N GLY A 130 5.52 25.37 -10.76
CA GLY A 130 5.04 24.02 -11.03
C GLY A 130 4.78 23.81 -12.51
N ARG A 131 4.90 22.55 -12.95
CA ARG A 131 4.53 22.02 -14.26
C ARG A 131 3.44 20.98 -14.04
N THR A 132 2.44 20.98 -14.92
CA THR A 132 1.38 19.98 -14.91
C THR A 132 1.01 19.56 -16.33
N LYS A 133 0.25 18.47 -16.48
CA LYS A 133 -0.21 17.96 -17.77
C LYS A 133 -1.66 17.49 -17.66
N THR A 134 -2.54 17.99 -18.52
CA THR A 134 -3.92 17.51 -18.62
C THR A 134 -3.95 16.12 -19.25
N ALA A 135 -4.95 15.30 -18.89
CA ALA A 135 -5.11 13.98 -19.47
C ALA A 135 -5.50 14.07 -20.97
N PRO A 136 -5.22 13.05 -21.79
CA PRO A 136 -5.76 13.00 -23.16
C PRO A 136 -7.28 12.80 -23.13
N ALA A 137 -8.00 13.49 -24.03
CA ALA A 137 -9.45 13.34 -24.15
C ALA A 137 -9.85 11.89 -24.47
N ALA A 138 -10.95 11.41 -23.87
CA ALA A 138 -11.43 10.05 -24.06
C ALA A 138 -11.60 9.70 -25.56
N GLY A 139 -11.21 8.48 -25.94
CA GLY A 139 -11.25 8.02 -27.34
C GLY A 139 -10.07 8.47 -28.21
N THR A 140 -9.24 9.42 -27.76
CA THR A 140 -8.02 9.83 -28.48
C THR A 140 -7.03 8.66 -28.54
N PRO A 141 -6.55 8.25 -29.74
CA PRO A 141 -5.52 7.23 -29.85
C PRO A 141 -4.24 7.64 -29.11
N LEU A 142 -3.78 6.81 -28.18
CA LEU A 142 -2.57 7.04 -27.41
C LEU A 142 -1.59 5.88 -27.59
N SER A 143 -0.37 6.18 -28.04
CA SER A 143 0.68 5.16 -28.25
C SER A 143 1.34 4.73 -26.95
N GLN A 144 1.37 5.61 -25.94
CA GLN A 144 1.99 5.35 -24.66
C GLN A 144 1.36 6.17 -23.53
N LEU A 145 1.26 5.58 -22.34
CA LEU A 145 1.06 6.27 -21.07
C LEU A 145 2.18 5.83 -20.12
N LYS A 146 2.85 6.77 -19.44
CA LYS A 146 3.95 6.46 -18.54
C LYS A 146 3.79 7.17 -17.20
N PHE A 147 3.87 6.43 -16.10
CA PHE A 147 3.71 6.97 -14.75
C PHE A 147 4.59 6.23 -13.76
N ALA A 148 5.00 6.91 -12.69
CA ALA A 148 5.52 6.25 -11.50
C ALA A 148 4.37 6.01 -10.53
N TYR A 149 4.39 4.92 -9.78
CA TYR A 149 3.50 4.76 -8.63
C TYR A 149 4.28 4.37 -7.37
N ILE A 150 3.85 4.97 -6.27
CA ILE A 150 4.54 5.01 -4.98
C ILE A 150 3.55 4.81 -3.83
N THR A 151 4.07 4.39 -2.69
CA THR A 151 3.32 4.12 -1.45
C THR A 151 4.28 4.16 -0.26
N CYS A 152 3.76 4.17 0.97
CA CYS A 152 4.48 3.81 2.20
C CYS A 152 5.86 4.48 2.32
N GLN A 153 5.82 5.78 2.60
CA GLN A 153 6.99 6.65 2.71
C GLN A 153 7.26 7.04 4.17
N ASP A 154 7.40 6.08 5.07
CA ASP A 154 7.66 6.40 6.49
C ASP A 154 8.88 7.32 6.66
N TRP A 155 8.68 8.42 7.37
CA TRP A 155 9.69 9.41 7.73
C TRP A 155 10.80 8.87 8.64
N SER A 156 10.56 7.75 9.31
CA SER A 156 11.42 7.24 10.38
C SER A 156 12.36 6.13 9.92
N VAL A 157 12.34 5.78 8.65
CA VAL A 157 13.02 4.60 8.12
C VAL A 157 13.72 4.94 6.79
N ASN A 158 14.92 4.37 6.60
CA ASN A 158 15.74 4.45 5.39
C ASN A 158 15.97 5.88 4.87
N HIS A 159 15.56 6.18 3.63
CA HIS A 159 15.76 7.47 2.96
C HIS A 159 14.77 7.67 1.81
N TRP A 160 14.63 8.92 1.35
CA TRP A 160 13.77 9.26 0.22
C TRP A 160 14.51 9.63 -1.07
N GLY A 161 15.72 9.08 -1.27
CA GLY A 161 16.50 9.25 -2.52
C GLY A 161 15.75 8.84 -3.80
N ALA A 162 14.72 8.00 -3.70
CA ALA A 162 13.81 7.67 -4.80
C ALA A 162 13.24 8.92 -5.49
N PHE A 163 12.88 9.97 -4.73
CA PHE A 163 12.29 11.17 -5.30
C PHE A 163 13.26 12.00 -6.15
N ASP A 164 14.56 11.95 -5.85
CA ASP A 164 15.60 12.57 -6.69
C ASP A 164 15.73 11.89 -8.05
N GLU A 165 15.41 10.59 -8.13
CA GLU A 165 15.41 9.84 -9.39
C GLU A 165 14.08 9.98 -10.14
N ILE A 166 12.94 9.92 -9.43
CA ILE A 166 11.60 10.07 -10.02
C ILE A 166 11.46 11.42 -10.73
N VAL A 167 12.00 12.51 -10.15
CA VAL A 167 11.90 13.85 -10.76
C VAL A 167 12.63 13.97 -12.10
N GLN A 168 13.58 13.06 -12.40
CA GLN A 168 14.31 13.04 -13.66
C GLN A 168 13.59 12.23 -14.76
N LEU A 169 12.49 11.55 -14.44
CA LEU A 169 11.75 10.73 -15.39
C LEU A 169 10.81 11.58 -16.24
N ASP A 170 10.62 11.19 -17.50
CA ASP A 170 9.52 11.70 -18.33
C ASP A 170 8.25 10.92 -18.02
N LEU A 171 7.38 11.52 -17.18
CA LEU A 171 6.13 10.93 -16.71
C LEU A 171 4.93 11.81 -17.09
N ASP A 172 3.80 11.16 -17.37
CA ASP A 172 2.50 11.81 -17.54
C ASP A 172 1.91 12.23 -16.19
N PHE A 173 2.09 11.41 -15.15
CA PHE A 173 1.66 11.65 -13.78
C PHE A 173 2.44 10.76 -12.78
N VAL A 174 2.28 11.03 -11.49
CA VAL A 174 2.67 10.14 -10.39
C VAL A 174 1.42 9.65 -9.68
N MET A 175 1.38 8.39 -9.28
CA MET A 175 0.28 7.83 -8.49
C MET A 175 0.76 7.50 -7.07
N HIS A 176 -0.01 7.88 -6.05
CA HIS A 176 0.26 7.52 -4.65
C HIS A 176 -0.87 6.63 -4.14
N VAL A 177 -0.56 5.40 -3.73
CA VAL A 177 -1.59 4.39 -3.39
C VAL A 177 -1.84 4.16 -1.92
N GLY A 178 -1.14 4.87 -1.02
CA GLY A 178 -1.37 4.73 0.42
C GLY A 178 -0.18 5.19 1.25
N ASP A 179 -0.41 5.50 2.51
CA ASP A 179 0.62 5.80 3.51
C ASP A 179 1.55 6.95 3.11
N TYR A 180 0.93 8.07 2.71
CA TYR A 180 1.65 9.32 2.46
C TYR A 180 2.26 9.85 3.76
N ILE A 181 1.55 9.63 4.88
CA ILE A 181 2.01 9.89 6.24
C ILE A 181 1.86 8.63 7.08
N TYR A 182 2.62 8.54 8.16
CA TYR A 182 2.38 7.64 9.27
C TYR A 182 1.84 8.42 10.47
N GLU A 183 0.75 7.96 11.06
CA GLU A 183 0.07 8.59 12.20
C GLU A 183 0.82 8.42 13.52
N THR A 184 1.78 7.50 13.58
CA THR A 184 2.55 7.14 14.77
C THR A 184 3.97 7.66 14.75
N VAL A 185 4.53 7.85 15.95
CA VAL A 185 5.93 8.14 16.21
C VAL A 185 6.45 7.12 17.22
N GLY A 186 7.53 6.42 16.84
CA GLY A 186 8.20 5.44 17.69
C GLY A 186 7.44 4.13 17.84
N ALA A 187 6.57 3.78 16.88
CA ALA A 187 5.94 2.45 16.86
C ALA A 187 6.98 1.36 16.57
N GLY A 188 6.72 0.12 17.00
CA GLY A 188 7.68 -1.00 16.89
C GLY A 188 8.12 -1.34 15.46
N PHE A 189 7.30 -1.02 14.46
CA PHE A 189 7.66 -1.18 13.04
C PHE A 189 8.54 -0.04 12.49
N GLN A 190 8.59 1.11 13.17
CA GLN A 190 9.38 2.29 12.80
C GLN A 190 10.81 2.17 13.34
N THR A 191 11.47 1.07 12.99
CA THR A 191 12.80 0.71 13.51
C THR A 191 13.78 0.54 12.38
N GLY A 192 15.00 1.06 12.55
CA GLY A 192 16.05 0.95 11.55
C GLY A 192 16.89 2.22 11.47
N ASN A 193 17.74 2.27 10.44
CA ASN A 193 18.49 3.47 10.13
C ASN A 193 17.54 4.49 9.48
N ASN A 194 17.66 5.76 9.85
CA ASN A 194 16.92 6.86 9.24
C ASN A 194 17.87 7.92 8.67
N GLU A 195 17.48 8.54 7.57
CA GLU A 195 18.24 9.61 6.93
C GLU A 195 18.29 10.83 7.85
N THR A 196 19.47 11.44 7.97
CA THR A 196 19.69 12.64 8.81
C THR A 196 18.81 13.83 8.42
N ARG A 197 18.27 13.85 7.19
CA ARG A 197 17.31 14.85 6.71
C ARG A 197 15.94 14.73 7.37
N HIS A 198 15.63 13.60 7.98
CA HIS A 198 14.35 13.31 8.62
C HIS A 198 14.51 13.30 10.14
N PRO A 199 14.53 14.47 10.80
CA PRO A 199 14.62 14.54 12.26
C PRO A 199 13.42 13.86 12.93
N PRO A 200 13.58 13.38 14.17
CA PRO A 200 12.46 12.81 14.94
C PRO A 200 11.25 13.74 14.97
N LEU A 201 10.07 13.17 14.79
CA LEU A 201 8.79 13.88 14.82
C LEU A 201 8.28 14.03 16.25
N THR A 202 7.58 15.14 16.53
CA THR A 202 6.93 15.40 17.82
C THR A 202 5.52 15.89 17.58
N LEU A 203 4.54 15.04 17.88
CA LEU A 203 3.12 15.38 17.69
C LEU A 203 2.67 16.44 18.72
N PRO A 204 1.98 17.53 18.30
CA PRO A 204 1.51 18.59 19.18
C PRO A 204 0.65 18.11 20.37
N ASN A 205 -0.28 17.18 20.12
CA ASN A 205 -1.27 16.69 21.09
C ASN A 205 -1.29 15.15 21.20
N GLY A 206 -0.35 14.47 20.55
CA GLY A 206 -0.41 13.02 20.32
C GLY A 206 -0.70 12.20 21.58
N THR A 207 -1.37 11.07 21.40
CA THR A 207 -1.74 10.15 22.50
C THR A 207 -0.72 9.05 22.64
N LYS A 208 -0.20 8.89 23.87
CA LYS A 208 0.80 7.89 24.20
C LYS A 208 0.15 6.51 24.40
N ARG A 209 0.69 5.49 23.74
CA ARG A 209 0.37 4.07 23.90
C ARG A 209 1.15 3.45 25.07
N ALA A 210 0.70 2.28 25.52
CA ALA A 210 1.33 1.54 26.61
C ALA A 210 2.77 1.09 26.28
N ASP A 211 3.05 0.81 25.02
CA ASP A 211 4.38 0.45 24.49
C ASP A 211 5.32 1.67 24.33
N GLY A 212 4.83 2.88 24.60
CA GLY A 212 5.59 4.12 24.52
C GLY A 212 5.48 4.87 23.19
N ALA A 213 4.91 4.26 22.15
CA ALA A 213 4.64 4.94 20.88
C ALA A 213 3.59 6.05 21.07
N ILE A 214 3.58 7.05 20.19
CA ILE A 214 2.63 8.16 20.24
C ILE A 214 1.90 8.26 18.91
N TYR A 215 0.57 8.32 18.90
CA TYR A 215 -0.22 8.49 17.67
C TYR A 215 -0.93 9.84 17.59
N ALA A 216 -1.23 10.28 16.36
CA ALA A 216 -1.94 11.51 16.05
C ALA A 216 -3.42 11.42 16.43
N THR A 217 -3.92 12.36 17.22
CA THR A 217 -5.28 12.31 17.77
C THR A 217 -6.15 13.48 17.31
N THR A 218 -5.52 14.61 16.99
CA THR A 218 -6.19 15.86 16.66
C THR A 218 -5.88 16.31 15.23
N LEU A 219 -6.70 17.20 14.68
CA LEU A 219 -6.41 17.85 13.39
C LEU A 219 -5.03 18.54 13.37
N ALA A 220 -4.59 19.10 14.50
CA ALA A 220 -3.27 19.71 14.60
C ALA A 220 -2.13 18.68 14.46
N ASP A 221 -2.33 17.45 14.93
CA ASP A 221 -1.35 16.36 14.78
C ASP A 221 -1.25 15.91 13.32
N TYR A 222 -2.39 15.66 12.66
CA TYR A 222 -2.38 15.28 11.25
C TYR A 222 -1.83 16.39 10.35
N ARG A 223 -2.20 17.66 10.59
CA ARG A 223 -1.59 18.81 9.90
C ARG A 223 -0.08 18.86 10.13
N TYR A 224 0.39 18.60 11.36
CA TYR A 224 1.82 18.54 11.65
C TYR A 224 2.52 17.46 10.82
N LEU A 225 1.95 16.25 10.73
CA LEU A 225 2.49 15.16 9.92
C LEU A 225 2.61 15.53 8.45
N TYR A 226 1.52 16.03 7.83
CA TYR A 226 1.57 16.47 6.43
C TYR A 226 2.60 17.58 6.20
N LYS A 227 2.72 18.54 7.12
CA LYS A 227 3.74 19.61 7.02
C LYS A 227 5.14 19.04 7.08
N SER A 228 5.42 18.13 8.00
CA SER A 228 6.72 17.48 8.14
C SER A 228 7.09 16.71 6.87
N TYR A 229 6.20 15.84 6.40
CA TYR A 229 6.46 15.02 5.21
C TYR A 229 6.62 15.88 3.95
N ARG A 230 5.78 16.91 3.76
CA ARG A 230 5.90 17.83 2.62
C ARG A 230 7.07 18.80 2.73
N ALA A 231 7.76 18.91 3.87
CA ALA A 231 8.91 19.78 4.02
C ALA A 231 10.17 19.23 3.31
N ASP A 232 10.20 17.94 2.95
CA ASP A 232 11.33 17.40 2.20
C ASP A 232 11.39 18.02 0.78
N PRO A 233 12.48 18.69 0.39
CA PRO A 233 12.56 19.35 -0.91
C PRO A 233 12.48 18.38 -2.09
N ARG A 234 12.79 17.08 -1.90
CA ARG A 234 12.74 16.07 -2.96
C ARG A 234 11.31 15.74 -3.34
N ILE A 235 10.42 15.54 -2.36
CA ILE A 235 9.00 15.31 -2.65
C ILE A 235 8.33 16.58 -3.17
N GLN A 236 8.75 17.77 -2.71
CA GLN A 236 8.30 19.04 -3.30
C GLN A 236 8.66 19.13 -4.79
N ALA A 237 9.86 18.70 -5.17
CA ALA A 237 10.29 18.70 -6.57
C ALA A 237 9.43 17.74 -7.43
N VAL A 238 9.09 16.56 -6.93
CA VAL A 238 8.16 15.63 -7.62
C VAL A 238 6.78 16.25 -7.78
N HIS A 239 6.19 16.78 -6.71
CA HIS A 239 4.88 17.45 -6.74
C HIS A 239 4.84 18.67 -7.67
N ALA A 240 5.96 19.39 -7.78
CA ALA A 240 6.07 20.53 -8.68
C ALA A 240 6.20 20.12 -10.16
N ASN A 241 6.66 18.91 -10.49
CA ASN A 241 6.93 18.52 -11.88
C ASN A 241 5.82 17.69 -12.54
N PHE A 242 5.03 16.97 -11.74
CA PHE A 242 4.00 16.05 -12.23
C PHE A 242 2.66 16.25 -11.51
N PRO A 243 1.54 16.10 -12.22
CA PRO A 243 0.26 15.93 -11.55
C PRO A 243 0.24 14.60 -10.78
N VAL A 244 -0.34 14.61 -9.58
CA VAL A 244 -0.45 13.42 -8.73
C VAL A 244 -1.89 12.92 -8.67
N ILE A 245 -2.07 11.60 -8.77
CA ILE A 245 -3.34 10.91 -8.50
C ILE A 245 -3.16 10.12 -7.19
N SER A 246 -3.84 10.54 -6.12
CA SER A 246 -3.65 9.95 -4.79
C SER A 246 -4.91 9.27 -4.26
N ILE A 247 -4.74 8.14 -3.59
CA ILE A 247 -5.66 7.60 -2.58
C ILE A 247 -4.91 7.54 -1.24
N TRP A 248 -5.63 7.37 -0.12
CA TRP A 248 -5.03 7.03 1.17
C TRP A 248 -4.92 5.52 1.33
N ASP A 249 -4.30 5.10 2.42
CA ASP A 249 -4.51 3.80 3.04
C ASP A 249 -4.86 3.99 4.52
N ASP A 250 -4.38 3.13 5.42
CA ASP A 250 -4.74 3.13 6.83
C ASP A 250 -3.97 4.18 7.62
N HIS A 251 -2.67 4.36 7.37
CA HIS A 251 -1.82 5.26 8.16
C HIS A 251 -2.14 6.76 7.98
N GLU A 252 -2.95 7.15 6.99
CA GLU A 252 -3.60 8.46 6.98
C GLU A 252 -4.55 8.68 8.17
N PHE A 253 -4.98 7.60 8.84
CA PHE A 253 -5.82 7.62 10.04
C PHE A 253 -5.23 6.80 11.19
N SER A 254 -5.17 5.47 11.05
CA SER A 254 -4.72 4.51 12.06
C SER A 254 -4.38 3.18 11.38
N ASP A 255 -3.22 2.63 11.73
CA ASP A 255 -2.73 1.29 11.32
C ASP A 255 -3.84 0.23 11.28
N ASP A 256 -3.92 -0.51 10.16
CA ASP A 256 -4.89 -1.56 9.81
C ASP A 256 -6.38 -1.19 10.04
N CYS A 257 -6.77 0.09 10.08
CA CYS A 257 -8.12 0.49 10.45
C CYS A 257 -9.24 -0.12 9.57
N TRP A 258 -10.45 -0.13 10.14
CA TRP A 258 -11.69 -0.23 9.36
C TRP A 258 -12.62 0.91 9.74
N GLN A 259 -13.17 1.61 8.73
CA GLN A 259 -14.06 2.76 8.94
C GLN A 259 -13.43 3.83 9.84
N ASP A 260 -13.99 4.04 11.03
CA ASP A 260 -13.48 4.93 12.07
C ASP A 260 -13.01 4.18 13.32
N ARG A 261 -12.65 2.90 13.19
CA ARG A 261 -12.09 2.08 14.27
C ARG A 261 -10.57 2.02 14.18
N GLN A 262 -9.92 2.09 15.33
CA GLN A 262 -8.50 1.80 15.52
C GLN A 262 -8.35 0.43 16.19
N VAL A 263 -7.18 -0.18 16.02
CA VAL A 263 -6.98 -1.62 16.24
C VAL A 263 -5.57 -1.90 16.78
N TYR A 264 -5.05 -1.03 17.65
CA TYR A 264 -3.68 -1.17 18.16
C TYR A 264 -3.50 -2.32 19.16
N TYR A 265 -4.57 -2.73 19.83
CA TYR A 265 -4.60 -3.87 20.75
C TYR A 265 -6.01 -4.51 20.74
N PRO A 266 -6.16 -5.77 21.21
CA PRO A 266 -7.46 -6.44 21.23
C PRO A 266 -8.55 -5.63 21.94
N GLY A 267 -9.65 -5.35 21.24
CA GLY A 267 -10.82 -4.63 21.76
C GLY A 267 -10.76 -3.10 21.65
N ASP A 268 -9.66 -2.53 21.11
CA ASP A 268 -9.52 -1.09 20.84
C ASP A 268 -10.56 -0.57 19.83
N ASP A 269 -11.06 -1.46 18.99
CA ASP A 269 -12.07 -1.21 17.96
C ASP A 269 -13.50 -1.11 18.51
N SER A 270 -13.72 -1.43 19.79
CA SER A 270 -15.05 -1.44 20.41
C SER A 270 -15.72 -0.06 20.43
N ALA A 271 -14.94 1.02 20.50
CA ALA A 271 -15.43 2.40 20.45
C ALA A 271 -15.01 3.11 19.14
N PRO A 272 -15.94 3.80 18.45
CA PRO A 272 -15.60 4.53 17.23
C PRO A 272 -14.78 5.77 17.57
N GLN A 273 -13.80 6.08 16.71
CA GLN A 273 -12.95 7.26 16.79
C GLN A 273 -13.37 8.31 15.76
N THR A 274 -14.68 8.49 15.57
CA THR A 274 -15.25 9.38 14.55
C THR A 274 -14.62 10.79 14.54
N PRO A 275 -14.39 11.48 15.67
CA PRO A 275 -13.74 12.80 15.66
C PRO A 275 -12.29 12.78 15.13
N ARG A 276 -11.53 11.73 15.47
CA ARG A 276 -10.15 11.52 15.00
C ARG A 276 -10.14 11.19 13.50
N ARG A 277 -11.01 10.28 13.04
CA ARG A 277 -11.16 9.96 11.60
C ARG A 277 -11.53 11.19 10.78
N ARG A 278 -12.42 12.04 11.28
CA ARG A 278 -12.78 13.30 10.61
C ARG A 278 -11.63 14.31 10.59
N SER A 279 -10.80 14.35 11.64
CA SER A 279 -9.58 15.15 11.67
C SER A 279 -8.57 14.68 10.62
N ALA A 280 -8.37 13.37 10.50
CA ALA A 280 -7.55 12.75 9.44
C ALA A 280 -8.08 13.07 8.04
N ASN A 281 -9.38 12.85 7.79
CA ASN A 281 -10.03 13.15 6.50
C ASN A 281 -9.85 14.63 6.11
N GLN A 282 -10.02 15.56 7.07
CA GLN A 282 -9.83 16.98 6.83
C GLN A 282 -8.38 17.32 6.49
N ALA A 283 -7.40 16.79 7.23
CA ALA A 283 -5.99 17.01 6.93
C ALA A 283 -5.60 16.46 5.55
N TRP A 284 -6.04 15.25 5.19
CA TRP A 284 -5.80 14.70 3.85
C TRP A 284 -6.38 15.61 2.75
N PHE A 285 -7.60 16.09 2.95
CA PHE A 285 -8.26 17.00 2.00
C PHE A 285 -7.56 18.36 1.87
N GLU A 286 -6.96 18.86 2.95
CA GLU A 286 -6.19 20.11 2.97
C GLU A 286 -4.87 19.99 2.23
N TYR A 287 -4.19 18.82 2.31
CA TYR A 287 -2.80 18.65 1.87
C TYR A 287 -2.62 17.83 0.59
N THR A 288 -3.71 17.31 0.02
CA THR A 288 -3.71 16.49 -1.21
C THR A 288 -4.41 17.21 -2.36
N PRO A 289 -3.79 17.33 -3.56
CA PRO A 289 -4.40 17.98 -4.73
C PRO A 289 -5.42 17.08 -5.46
N ALA A 290 -6.35 16.45 -4.74
CA ALA A 290 -7.40 15.62 -5.32
C ALA A 290 -8.66 16.44 -5.66
N ASP A 291 -9.39 16.10 -6.72
CA ASP A 291 -10.66 16.71 -7.13
C ASP A 291 -11.83 15.99 -6.43
N VAL A 292 -11.93 16.23 -5.12
CA VAL A 292 -12.95 15.65 -4.24
C VAL A 292 -13.61 16.74 -3.40
N GLN A 293 -14.68 16.38 -2.68
CA GLN A 293 -15.39 17.28 -1.78
C GLN A 293 -15.43 16.71 -0.36
N LEU A 294 -15.31 17.59 0.63
CA LEU A 294 -15.42 17.30 2.05
C LEU A 294 -16.62 18.08 2.62
N ASP A 295 -17.55 17.39 3.24
CA ASP A 295 -18.71 17.98 3.91
C ASP A 295 -18.49 18.00 5.44
N LEU A 296 -17.94 19.10 5.96
CA LEU A 296 -17.75 19.24 7.42
C LEU A 296 -19.08 19.32 8.21
N ALA A 297 -20.21 19.61 7.55
CA ALA A 297 -21.51 19.63 8.22
C ALA A 297 -22.08 18.22 8.42
N ASN A 298 -21.71 17.25 7.57
CA ASN A 298 -22.02 15.84 7.79
C ASN A 298 -21.30 15.32 9.03
N PRO A 299 -22.02 14.90 10.09
CA PRO A 299 -21.39 14.45 11.34
C PRO A 299 -20.69 13.09 11.22
N SER A 300 -20.98 12.32 10.16
CA SER A 300 -20.42 10.99 9.91
C SER A 300 -18.92 11.02 9.59
N PHE A 301 -18.22 9.90 9.80
CA PHE A 301 -16.86 9.71 9.28
C PHE A 301 -16.83 9.58 7.75
N GLN A 302 -17.94 9.19 7.12
CA GLN A 302 -18.10 9.17 5.65
C GLN A 302 -18.47 10.57 5.11
N ASN A 303 -17.75 11.60 5.58
CA ASN A 303 -17.97 12.99 5.18
C ASN A 303 -17.14 13.41 3.95
N ILE A 304 -16.44 12.46 3.35
CA ILE A 304 -15.63 12.61 2.14
C ILE A 304 -15.78 11.33 1.31
N GLN A 305 -15.64 11.45 0.00
CA GLN A 305 -15.49 10.33 -0.92
C GLN A 305 -14.26 10.56 -1.78
N ILE A 306 -13.33 9.61 -1.78
CA ILE A 306 -12.08 9.77 -2.53
C ILE A 306 -11.91 8.79 -3.70
N TYR A 307 -12.71 7.73 -3.79
CA TYR A 307 -12.70 6.87 -4.97
C TYR A 307 -13.24 7.59 -6.21
N ARG A 308 -12.57 7.36 -7.35
CA ARG A 308 -12.81 8.08 -8.61
C ARG A 308 -12.12 7.38 -9.78
N SER A 309 -12.54 7.66 -11.01
CA SER A 309 -11.96 7.09 -12.23
C SER A 309 -11.35 8.16 -13.13
N PHE A 310 -10.41 7.79 -13.99
CA PHE A 310 -9.71 8.62 -14.97
C PHE A 310 -9.63 7.92 -16.31
N ALA A 311 -9.70 8.67 -17.40
CA ALA A 311 -9.54 8.15 -18.76
C ALA A 311 -8.34 8.82 -19.42
N PHE A 312 -7.50 8.01 -20.06
CA PHE A 312 -6.32 8.45 -20.80
C PHE A 312 -6.47 8.00 -22.26
N GLY A 313 -7.12 8.85 -23.06
CA GLY A 313 -7.37 8.52 -24.46
C GLY A 313 -8.28 7.31 -24.63
N ASN A 314 -7.92 6.44 -25.58
CA ASN A 314 -8.48 5.10 -25.73
C ASN A 314 -7.63 4.01 -25.03
N LEU A 315 -6.48 4.39 -24.46
CA LEU A 315 -5.49 3.42 -24.00
C LEU A 315 -5.82 2.86 -22.62
N ALA A 316 -6.16 3.72 -21.65
CA ALA A 316 -6.36 3.28 -20.28
C ALA A 316 -7.52 3.97 -19.58
N THR A 317 -8.25 3.20 -18.78
CA THR A 317 -9.10 3.71 -17.70
C THR A 317 -8.46 3.32 -16.38
N LEU A 318 -8.17 4.29 -15.52
CA LEU A 318 -7.71 4.07 -14.15
C LEU A 318 -8.90 4.20 -13.21
N VAL A 319 -9.19 3.17 -12.42
CA VAL A 319 -10.24 3.15 -11.39
C VAL A 319 -9.55 3.12 -10.04
N MET A 320 -9.62 4.22 -9.30
CA MET A 320 -9.09 4.31 -7.93
C MET A 320 -10.20 3.94 -6.94
N THR A 321 -9.97 2.93 -6.11
CA THR A 321 -10.87 2.57 -4.99
C THR A 321 -10.30 3.03 -3.66
N ASP A 322 -11.18 3.11 -2.66
CA ASP A 322 -10.89 3.40 -1.24
C ASP A 322 -11.25 2.16 -0.44
N GLN A 323 -10.25 1.52 0.15
CA GLN A 323 -10.37 0.22 0.79
C GLN A 323 -10.39 0.29 2.32
N ARG A 324 -10.42 1.50 2.90
CA ARG A 324 -10.42 1.70 4.36
C ARG A 324 -11.73 2.30 4.87
N LEU A 325 -12.31 3.26 4.17
CA LEU A 325 -13.47 4.00 4.69
C LEU A 325 -14.78 3.18 4.67
N TYR A 326 -14.89 2.21 3.76
CA TYR A 326 -16.12 1.46 3.51
C TYR A 326 -16.05 -0.02 3.91
N ARG A 327 -14.86 -0.50 4.28
CA ARG A 327 -14.65 -1.90 4.63
C ARG A 327 -15.40 -2.27 5.91
N SER A 328 -15.81 -3.52 6.01
CA SER A 328 -16.25 -4.13 7.26
C SER A 328 -15.04 -4.43 8.15
N ASP A 329 -15.32 -4.74 9.41
CA ASP A 329 -14.37 -5.32 10.35
C ASP A 329 -13.66 -6.58 9.81
N HIS A 330 -12.43 -6.82 10.27
CA HIS A 330 -11.63 -8.00 9.94
C HIS A 330 -12.38 -9.29 10.24
N ILE A 331 -12.20 -10.30 9.39
CA ILE A 331 -13.02 -11.53 9.46
C ILE A 331 -12.90 -12.24 10.81
N ILE A 332 -11.70 -12.31 11.37
CA ILE A 332 -11.48 -12.77 12.73
C ILE A 332 -11.28 -11.53 13.61
N PRO A 333 -12.19 -11.25 14.55
CA PRO A 333 -12.02 -10.13 15.49
C PRO A 333 -10.74 -10.27 16.30
N GLU A 334 -10.05 -9.17 16.59
CA GLU A 334 -8.79 -9.16 17.36
C GLU A 334 -8.97 -9.74 18.76
N THR A 335 -10.16 -9.61 19.34
CA THR A 335 -10.51 -10.18 20.66
C THR A 335 -10.65 -11.70 20.66
N ALA A 336 -10.74 -12.34 19.49
CA ALA A 336 -10.88 -13.79 19.37
C ALA A 336 -9.55 -14.54 19.50
N VAL A 337 -8.41 -13.83 19.54
CA VAL A 337 -7.08 -14.42 19.62
C VAL A 337 -6.30 -13.92 20.85
N PRO A 338 -5.40 -14.75 21.42
CA PRO A 338 -4.55 -14.31 22.52
C PRO A 338 -3.62 -13.17 22.11
N ASP A 339 -3.43 -12.19 22.99
CA ASP A 339 -2.43 -11.15 22.77
C ASP A 339 -1.01 -11.72 22.95
N THR A 340 -0.28 -11.85 21.84
CA THR A 340 1.11 -12.36 21.85
C THR A 340 2.17 -11.26 22.02
N GLY A 341 1.78 -10.00 22.24
CA GLY A 341 2.70 -8.85 22.28
C GLY A 341 3.18 -8.39 20.89
N LEU A 342 3.08 -9.26 19.89
CA LEU A 342 2.87 -8.87 18.50
C LEU A 342 1.36 -8.88 18.28
N ALA A 343 0.72 -7.74 18.54
CA ALA A 343 -0.69 -7.56 18.26
C ALA A 343 -0.96 -8.09 16.83
N ASN A 344 -2.08 -8.80 16.64
CA ASN A 344 -2.63 -9.23 15.34
C ASN A 344 -2.26 -10.64 14.84
N LEU A 345 -1.34 -11.36 15.48
CA LEU A 345 -1.07 -12.76 15.10
C LEU A 345 -2.29 -13.64 15.38
N GLY A 346 -2.75 -14.36 14.36
CA GLY A 346 -3.91 -15.24 14.39
C GLY A 346 -5.24 -14.58 14.04
N SER A 347 -5.37 -13.25 14.09
CA SER A 347 -6.58 -12.53 13.64
C SER A 347 -6.39 -11.87 12.28
N ARG A 348 -5.24 -11.21 12.05
CA ARG A 348 -4.93 -10.51 10.80
C ARG A 348 -3.64 -10.99 10.15
N TYR A 349 -2.63 -11.38 10.92
CA TYR A 349 -1.40 -11.92 10.38
C TYR A 349 -1.21 -13.37 10.81
N PHE A 350 -0.66 -14.20 9.92
CA PHE A 350 -0.45 -15.63 10.20
C PHE A 350 -1.73 -16.32 10.73
N VAL A 351 -2.82 -16.20 9.98
CA VAL A 351 -4.16 -16.63 10.35
C VAL A 351 -4.43 -18.07 9.90
N PRO A 352 -4.89 -18.98 10.77
CA PRO A 352 -5.27 -20.33 10.33
C PRO A 352 -6.36 -20.30 9.26
N LYS A 353 -6.06 -20.86 8.08
CA LYS A 353 -6.91 -20.77 6.89
C LYS A 353 -8.32 -21.32 7.13
N ALA A 354 -8.42 -22.46 7.83
CA ALA A 354 -9.71 -23.08 8.14
C ALA A 354 -10.57 -22.23 9.10
N ALA A 355 -9.95 -21.61 10.10
CA ALA A 355 -10.64 -20.73 11.04
C ALA A 355 -11.15 -19.47 10.34
N LEU A 356 -10.33 -18.88 9.47
CA LEU A 356 -10.73 -17.74 8.64
C LEU A 356 -11.94 -18.07 7.76
N ALA A 357 -11.90 -19.20 7.06
CA ALA A 357 -13.01 -19.64 6.20
C ALA A 357 -14.31 -19.90 7.00
N GLN A 358 -14.20 -20.48 8.20
CA GLN A 358 -15.35 -20.70 9.08
C GLN A 358 -15.95 -19.37 9.57
N ALA A 359 -15.11 -18.42 9.97
CA ALA A 359 -15.54 -17.10 10.41
C ALA A 359 -16.19 -16.30 9.26
N GLU A 360 -15.61 -16.34 8.06
CA GLU A 360 -16.19 -15.72 6.86
C GLU A 360 -17.56 -16.31 6.53
N ALA A 361 -17.69 -17.64 6.54
CA ALA A 361 -18.96 -18.32 6.31
C ALA A 361 -20.03 -17.94 7.35
N ALA A 362 -19.65 -17.79 8.61
CA ALA A 362 -20.55 -17.32 9.67
C ALA A 362 -20.98 -15.87 9.47
N LYS A 363 -20.06 -14.96 9.10
CA LYS A 363 -20.38 -13.56 8.77
C LYS A 363 -21.26 -13.45 7.52
N MET A 364 -21.08 -14.31 6.53
CA MET A 364 -21.96 -14.41 5.36
C MET A 364 -23.35 -14.94 5.73
N ALA A 365 -23.43 -15.97 6.58
CA ALA A 365 -24.72 -16.52 7.00
C ALA A 365 -25.55 -15.49 7.80
N SER A 366 -24.90 -14.66 8.64
CA SER A 366 -25.58 -13.66 9.47
C SER A 366 -26.23 -12.52 8.67
N THR A 367 -25.84 -12.35 7.40
CA THR A 367 -26.39 -11.34 6.49
C THR A 367 -27.29 -11.95 5.40
N GLY A 368 -27.64 -13.23 5.51
CA GLY A 368 -28.41 -13.95 4.48
C GLY A 368 -27.63 -14.21 3.18
N GLY A 369 -26.31 -14.35 3.27
CA GLY A 369 -25.41 -14.57 2.13
C GLY A 369 -24.93 -13.28 1.44
N ASN A 370 -25.16 -12.11 2.05
CA ASN A 370 -24.73 -10.83 1.51
C ASN A 370 -23.33 -10.45 1.99
N LEU A 371 -22.57 -9.74 1.16
CA LEU A 371 -21.18 -9.38 1.46
C LEU A 371 -21.00 -8.30 2.56
N LEU A 372 -22.06 -7.83 3.22
CA LEU A 372 -22.04 -6.65 4.10
C LEU A 372 -20.97 -6.69 5.21
N ASN A 373 -20.73 -7.87 5.80
CA ASN A 373 -19.78 -8.05 6.90
C ASN A 373 -18.45 -8.69 6.45
N VAL A 374 -18.24 -8.82 5.13
CA VAL A 374 -17.07 -9.44 4.51
C VAL A 374 -16.63 -8.65 3.27
N SER A 375 -16.71 -7.31 3.36
CA SER A 375 -16.48 -6.42 2.22
C SER A 375 -15.42 -5.38 2.55
N ILE A 376 -14.51 -5.16 1.61
CA ILE A 376 -13.55 -4.07 1.56
C ILE A 376 -14.16 -2.83 0.91
N LEU A 377 -14.82 -2.97 -0.23
CA LEU A 377 -15.33 -1.81 -0.99
C LEU A 377 -16.65 -1.25 -0.42
N GLY A 378 -17.36 -2.03 0.38
CA GLY A 378 -18.76 -1.77 0.69
C GLY A 378 -19.67 -1.84 -0.55
N THR A 379 -20.98 -1.73 -0.33
CA THR A 379 -21.97 -1.99 -1.39
C THR A 379 -21.94 -0.97 -2.52
N ALA A 380 -21.90 0.32 -2.20
CA ALA A 380 -22.04 1.40 -3.19
C ALA A 380 -20.81 1.49 -4.11
N GLN A 381 -19.61 1.47 -3.54
CA GLN A 381 -18.39 1.55 -4.32
C GLN A 381 -18.14 0.26 -5.12
N ARG A 382 -18.48 -0.92 -4.59
CA ARG A 382 -18.43 -2.17 -5.37
C ARG A 382 -19.30 -2.09 -6.63
N ALA A 383 -20.54 -1.62 -6.50
CA ALA A 383 -21.44 -1.44 -7.64
C ALA A 383 -20.88 -0.39 -8.64
N TRP A 384 -20.33 0.72 -8.13
CA TRP A 384 -19.65 1.72 -8.95
C TRP A 384 -18.44 1.15 -9.69
N TRP A 385 -17.59 0.37 -9.01
CA TRP A 385 -16.42 -0.28 -9.61
C TRP A 385 -16.84 -1.23 -10.73
N GLN A 386 -17.88 -2.04 -10.51
CA GLN A 386 -18.46 -2.93 -11.52
C GLN A 386 -18.90 -2.13 -12.76
N GLN A 387 -19.59 -1.01 -12.55
CA GLN A 387 -19.99 -0.11 -13.62
C GLN A 387 -18.79 0.49 -14.37
N GLN A 388 -17.74 0.94 -13.67
CA GLN A 388 -16.54 1.47 -14.32
C GLN A 388 -15.81 0.40 -15.15
N MET A 389 -15.64 -0.80 -14.58
CA MET A 389 -14.98 -1.92 -15.26
C MET A 389 -15.78 -2.38 -16.48
N GLN A 390 -17.11 -2.44 -16.39
CA GLN A 390 -17.94 -2.85 -17.53
C GLN A 390 -18.06 -1.75 -18.61
N GLY A 391 -18.14 -0.48 -18.19
CA GLY A 391 -18.37 0.65 -19.09
C GLY A 391 -17.13 1.13 -19.86
N ALA A 392 -15.92 0.79 -19.40
CA ALA A 392 -14.69 1.26 -20.02
C ALA A 392 -14.33 0.44 -21.28
N ALA A 393 -14.33 1.11 -22.44
CA ALA A 393 -13.93 0.56 -23.74
C ALA A 393 -12.43 0.73 -24.07
N THR A 394 -11.61 1.05 -23.06
CA THR A 394 -10.17 1.27 -23.20
C THR A 394 -9.38 -0.04 -23.29
N THR A 395 -8.21 0.02 -23.93
CA THR A 395 -7.31 -1.15 -24.09
C THR A 395 -6.91 -1.76 -22.77
N TRP A 396 -6.77 -0.94 -21.72
CA TRP A 396 -6.41 -1.36 -20.37
C TRP A 396 -7.35 -0.76 -19.34
N LYS A 397 -7.68 -1.58 -18.33
CA LYS A 397 -8.34 -1.14 -17.11
C LYS A 397 -7.33 -1.28 -15.98
N LEU A 398 -6.87 -0.17 -15.43
CA LEU A 398 -5.99 -0.17 -14.26
C LEU A 398 -6.86 -0.04 -13.01
N TRP A 399 -6.59 -0.87 -12.01
CA TRP A 399 -7.23 -0.77 -10.69
C TRP A 399 -6.20 -0.31 -9.67
N GLY A 400 -6.14 1.00 -9.44
CA GLY A 400 -5.30 1.58 -8.40
C GLY A 400 -5.99 1.44 -7.04
N ASN A 401 -5.33 0.81 -6.09
CA ASN A 401 -5.87 0.58 -4.75
C ASN A 401 -4.75 0.27 -3.75
N GLU A 402 -5.13 0.20 -2.50
CA GLU A 402 -4.26 0.12 -1.33
C GLU A 402 -3.61 -1.27 -1.20
N VAL A 403 -4.42 -2.31 -1.05
CA VAL A 403 -3.94 -3.64 -0.66
C VAL A 403 -3.90 -4.66 -1.80
N SER A 404 -2.93 -5.57 -1.75
CA SER A 404 -2.73 -6.61 -2.77
C SER A 404 -3.91 -7.60 -2.86
N LEU A 405 -4.22 -8.03 -4.09
CA LEU A 405 -5.18 -9.09 -4.41
C LEU A 405 -4.56 -10.49 -4.47
N LEU A 406 -3.22 -10.57 -4.48
CA LEU A 406 -2.49 -11.83 -4.61
C LEU A 406 -2.55 -12.61 -3.30
N ARG A 407 -2.92 -13.90 -3.39
CA ARG A 407 -2.94 -14.80 -2.24
C ARG A 407 -1.53 -15.04 -1.70
N MET A 408 -1.39 -14.97 -0.38
CA MET A 408 -0.20 -15.27 0.39
C MET A 408 -0.53 -16.33 1.45
N GLY A 409 -0.57 -17.57 1.03
CA GLY A 409 -0.76 -18.74 1.89
C GLY A 409 0.53 -19.49 2.17
N VAL A 410 0.57 -20.24 3.26
CA VAL A 410 1.63 -21.21 3.57
C VAL A 410 0.99 -22.48 4.11
N ASP A 411 1.39 -23.65 3.59
CA ASP A 411 1.12 -24.92 4.25
C ASP A 411 2.23 -25.16 5.29
N GLY A 412 1.93 -24.82 6.55
CA GLY A 412 2.87 -24.93 7.65
C GLY A 412 3.30 -26.38 7.90
N THR A 413 2.39 -27.34 7.77
CA THR A 413 2.70 -28.76 7.89
C THR A 413 3.72 -29.19 6.83
N MET A 414 3.55 -28.77 5.57
CA MET A 414 4.50 -29.05 4.48
C MET A 414 5.83 -28.31 4.65
N ALA A 415 5.78 -27.06 5.12
CA ALA A 415 6.99 -26.29 5.41
C ALA A 415 7.83 -26.97 6.50
N VAL A 416 7.17 -27.44 7.57
CA VAL A 416 7.81 -28.19 8.66
C VAL A 416 8.35 -29.54 8.16
N ALA A 417 7.59 -30.27 7.33
CA ALA A 417 8.08 -31.50 6.72
C ALA A 417 9.37 -31.27 5.92
N SER A 418 9.45 -30.16 5.18
CA SER A 418 10.62 -29.78 4.40
C SER A 418 11.82 -29.43 5.28
N LEU A 419 11.62 -28.73 6.40
CA LEU A 419 12.69 -28.44 7.36
C LEU A 419 13.21 -29.71 8.06
N LEU A 420 12.30 -30.59 8.49
CA LEU A 420 12.66 -31.86 9.10
C LEU A 420 13.44 -32.74 8.12
N GLU A 421 13.03 -32.77 6.85
CA GLU A 421 13.75 -33.48 5.80
C GLU A 421 15.17 -32.95 5.63
N GLN A 422 15.36 -31.63 5.51
CA GLN A 422 16.70 -31.04 5.32
C GLN A 422 17.64 -31.39 6.48
N GLY A 423 17.17 -31.25 7.72
CA GLY A 423 17.94 -31.61 8.91
C GLY A 423 18.22 -33.11 8.99
N LEU A 424 17.25 -33.95 8.63
CA LEU A 424 17.39 -35.40 8.62
C LEU A 424 18.37 -35.87 7.53
N SER A 425 18.27 -35.36 6.31
CA SER A 425 19.19 -35.68 5.21
C SER A 425 20.64 -35.38 5.57
N ALA A 426 20.90 -34.25 6.24
CA ALA A 426 22.22 -33.94 6.76
C ALA A 426 22.69 -34.97 7.82
N ALA A 427 21.82 -35.33 8.76
CA ALA A 427 22.14 -36.34 9.78
C ALA A 427 22.34 -37.75 9.20
N LEU A 428 21.60 -38.12 8.15
CA LEU A 428 21.73 -39.40 7.46
C LEU A 428 23.07 -39.52 6.73
N ALA A 429 23.49 -38.46 6.04
CA ALA A 429 24.80 -38.41 5.40
C ALA A 429 25.94 -38.54 6.41
N GLN A 430 25.85 -37.83 7.55
CA GLN A 430 26.88 -37.84 8.59
C GLN A 430 26.96 -39.15 9.37
N ASN A 431 25.81 -39.69 9.80
CA ASN A 431 25.77 -40.81 10.74
C ASN A 431 25.68 -42.18 10.06
N PHE A 432 25.19 -42.23 8.82
CA PHE A 432 24.94 -43.47 8.09
C PHE A 432 25.61 -43.51 6.71
N GLY A 433 26.30 -42.43 6.29
CA GLY A 433 26.86 -42.33 4.94
C GLY A 433 25.79 -42.31 3.83
N LEU A 434 24.52 -42.10 4.20
CA LEU A 434 23.38 -42.19 3.30
C LEU A 434 23.10 -40.83 2.68
N ASN A 435 23.59 -40.63 1.46
CA ASN A 435 23.32 -39.42 0.68
C ASN A 435 22.09 -39.66 -0.21
N LEU A 436 20.99 -38.96 0.09
CA LEU A 436 19.74 -39.08 -0.66
C LEU A 436 19.80 -38.28 -1.97
N SER A 437 19.28 -38.86 -3.06
CA SER A 437 19.03 -38.13 -4.30
C SER A 437 17.85 -37.15 -4.13
N ALA A 438 17.73 -36.16 -5.00
CA ALA A 438 16.62 -35.19 -4.97
C ALA A 438 15.23 -35.86 -5.01
N ALA A 439 15.07 -36.94 -5.77
CA ALA A 439 13.83 -37.71 -5.80
C ALA A 439 13.53 -38.41 -4.46
N GLN A 440 14.57 -38.94 -3.80
CA GLN A 440 14.42 -39.55 -2.47
C GLN A 440 14.14 -38.51 -1.38
N GLN A 441 14.75 -37.32 -1.46
CA GLN A 441 14.45 -36.19 -0.58
C GLN A 441 12.99 -35.79 -0.70
N GLN A 442 12.47 -35.64 -1.93
CA GLN A 442 11.05 -35.34 -2.17
C GLN A 442 10.12 -36.42 -1.61
N GLN A 443 10.46 -37.71 -1.79
CA GLN A 443 9.71 -38.82 -1.19
C GLN A 443 9.73 -38.77 0.34
N LEU A 444 10.88 -38.44 0.93
CA LEU A 444 11.05 -38.29 2.37
C LEU A 444 10.23 -37.11 2.93
N THR A 445 10.24 -35.95 2.27
CA THR A 445 9.36 -34.83 2.60
C THR A 445 7.90 -35.25 2.58
N GLY A 446 7.47 -35.98 1.53
CA GLY A 446 6.11 -36.49 1.41
C GLY A 446 5.73 -37.45 2.55
N ALA A 447 6.62 -38.36 2.94
CA ALA A 447 6.39 -39.28 4.05
C ALA A 447 6.31 -38.54 5.40
N LEU A 448 7.20 -37.58 5.65
CA LEU A 448 7.17 -36.72 6.83
C LEU A 448 5.89 -35.89 6.89
N TYR A 449 5.43 -35.36 5.76
CA TYR A 449 4.16 -34.63 5.68
C TYR A 449 2.97 -35.51 6.09
N GLN A 450 2.89 -36.75 5.60
CA GLN A 450 1.83 -37.68 6.01
C GLN A 450 1.91 -38.03 7.49
N ASP A 451 3.12 -38.21 8.03
CA ASP A 451 3.29 -38.48 9.47
C ASP A 451 2.91 -37.27 10.34
N LEU A 452 3.17 -36.04 9.87
CA LEU A 452 2.77 -34.81 10.56
C LEU A 452 1.25 -34.58 10.50
N LEU A 453 0.59 -34.89 9.39
CA LEU A 453 -0.87 -34.86 9.28
C LEU A 453 -1.55 -35.86 10.22
N ALA A 454 -0.90 -36.99 10.49
CA ALA A 454 -1.38 -38.03 11.40
C ALA A 454 -0.93 -37.84 12.86
N ALA A 455 -0.21 -36.76 13.17
CA ALA A 455 0.32 -36.51 14.50
C ALA A 455 -0.79 -36.21 15.51
N ASP A 456 -0.58 -36.60 16.77
CA ASP A 456 -1.38 -36.08 17.87
C ASP A 456 -0.92 -34.65 18.20
N THR A 457 -1.77 -33.67 17.87
CA THR A 457 -1.54 -32.23 18.08
C THR A 457 -2.31 -31.67 19.27
N SER A 458 -2.84 -32.52 20.15
CA SER A 458 -3.58 -32.08 21.35
C SER A 458 -2.70 -31.39 22.39
N GLY A 459 -1.40 -31.70 22.40
CA GLY A 459 -0.39 -31.05 23.23
C GLY A 459 0.37 -29.92 22.51
N ALA A 460 1.24 -29.22 23.25
CA ALA A 460 2.06 -28.13 22.72
C ALA A 460 3.08 -28.55 21.67
N THR A 461 3.59 -29.79 21.76
CA THR A 461 4.51 -30.41 20.80
C THR A 461 3.81 -31.63 20.19
N PRO A 462 3.85 -31.82 18.87
CA PRO A 462 3.17 -32.94 18.21
C PRO A 462 3.83 -34.27 18.56
N VAL A 463 3.02 -35.33 18.66
CA VAL A 463 3.51 -36.69 18.89
C VAL A 463 3.28 -37.55 17.64
N LEU A 464 4.36 -38.11 17.09
CA LEU A 464 4.36 -38.85 15.83
C LEU A 464 4.73 -40.33 16.03
N SER A 465 4.05 -41.19 15.26
CA SER A 465 4.35 -42.62 15.13
C SER A 465 5.43 -42.91 14.08
N TYR A 466 5.58 -42.02 13.08
CA TYR A 466 6.46 -42.16 11.92
C TYR A 466 6.16 -43.37 11.03
N ALA A 467 4.87 -43.66 10.83
CA ALA A 467 4.40 -44.83 10.08
C ALA A 467 4.80 -44.81 8.59
N ASN A 468 5.05 -43.64 8.01
CA ASN A 468 5.46 -43.49 6.62
C ASN A 468 6.98 -43.30 6.50
N THR A 469 7.57 -42.47 7.35
CA THR A 469 9.00 -42.11 7.29
C THR A 469 9.91 -43.30 7.63
N GLN A 470 9.56 -44.06 8.68
CA GLN A 470 10.39 -45.18 9.12
C GLN A 470 10.59 -46.26 8.05
N PRO A 471 9.53 -46.83 7.42
CA PRO A 471 9.71 -47.85 6.40
C PRO A 471 10.41 -47.32 5.14
N LEU A 472 10.19 -46.04 4.78
CA LEU A 472 10.86 -45.41 3.65
C LEU A 472 12.38 -45.36 3.84
N LEU A 473 12.85 -44.95 5.02
CA LEU A 473 14.28 -44.92 5.35
C LEU A 473 14.90 -46.32 5.43
N ALA A 474 14.15 -47.31 5.91
CA ALA A 474 14.58 -48.70 5.86
C ALA A 474 14.83 -49.13 4.40
N GLY A 475 13.95 -48.74 3.47
CA GLY A 475 14.13 -48.96 2.03
C GLY A 475 15.36 -48.25 1.45
N PHE A 476 15.50 -46.95 1.70
CA PHE A 476 16.62 -46.15 1.17
C PHE A 476 17.99 -46.62 1.65
N SER A 477 18.06 -47.13 2.88
CA SER A 477 19.30 -47.61 3.49
C SER A 477 19.62 -49.08 3.18
N GLY A 478 18.83 -49.75 2.34
CA GLY A 478 18.99 -51.19 2.09
C GLY A 478 18.81 -52.04 3.36
N GLY A 479 18.01 -51.57 4.32
CA GLY A 479 17.75 -52.22 5.61
C GLY A 479 18.71 -51.84 6.74
N ALA A 480 19.74 -51.02 6.50
CA ALA A 480 20.68 -50.60 7.55
C ALA A 480 20.00 -49.77 8.66
N ILE A 481 18.98 -48.97 8.30
CA ILE A 481 18.12 -48.26 9.25
C ILE A 481 16.90 -49.14 9.54
N SER A 482 17.10 -50.18 10.35
CA SER A 482 15.99 -51.01 10.86
C SER A 482 15.05 -50.21 11.77
N ALA A 483 13.88 -50.75 12.10
CA ALA A 483 12.95 -50.09 13.04
C ALA A 483 13.61 -49.78 14.40
N GLY A 484 14.49 -50.67 14.88
CA GLY A 484 15.25 -50.45 16.12
C GLY A 484 16.29 -49.33 15.99
N VAL A 485 17.02 -49.29 14.88
CA VAL A 485 18.00 -48.21 14.59
C VAL A 485 17.28 -46.87 14.41
N PHE A 486 16.15 -46.86 13.71
CA PHE A 486 15.31 -45.67 13.57
C PHE A 486 14.89 -45.15 14.95
N ALA A 487 14.34 -46.02 15.80
CA ALA A 487 13.88 -45.63 17.14
C ALA A 487 15.02 -45.09 18.03
N ALA A 488 16.21 -45.68 17.94
CA ALA A 488 17.37 -45.31 18.76
C ALA A 488 18.11 -44.06 18.27
N SER A 489 18.20 -43.84 16.94
CA SER A 489 19.15 -42.89 16.36
C SER A 489 18.51 -41.85 15.44
N VAL A 490 17.37 -42.13 14.82
CA VAL A 490 16.72 -41.21 13.86
C VAL A 490 15.54 -40.47 14.51
N LYS A 491 14.65 -41.20 15.18
CA LYS A 491 13.48 -40.65 15.86
C LYS A 491 13.83 -39.56 16.87
N PRO A 492 14.89 -39.66 17.70
CA PRO A 492 15.25 -38.59 18.62
C PRO A 492 15.66 -37.30 17.90
N VAL A 493 16.34 -37.39 16.76
CA VAL A 493 16.73 -36.25 15.92
C VAL A 493 15.49 -35.56 15.36
N LEU A 494 14.56 -36.32 14.80
CA LEU A 494 13.29 -35.78 14.31
C LEU A 494 12.49 -35.12 15.44
N ASN A 495 12.30 -35.82 16.56
CA ASN A 495 11.55 -35.31 17.70
C ASN A 495 12.16 -34.04 18.31
N GLY A 496 13.49 -33.94 18.38
CA GLY A 496 14.17 -32.75 18.87
C GLY A 496 13.90 -31.50 18.03
N ASN A 497 13.62 -31.68 16.73
CA ASN A 497 13.38 -30.61 15.77
C ASN A 497 11.89 -30.30 15.54
N LEU A 498 10.96 -31.04 16.14
CA LEU A 498 9.52 -30.76 16.00
C LEU A 498 9.18 -29.35 16.53
N PRO A 499 8.45 -28.53 15.76
CA PRO A 499 7.97 -27.23 16.22
C PRO A 499 6.73 -27.37 17.13
N PRO A 500 6.22 -26.28 17.70
CA PRO A 500 4.92 -26.28 18.34
C PRO A 500 3.80 -26.78 17.42
N SER A 501 2.84 -27.52 17.97
CA SER A 501 1.74 -28.15 17.22
C SER A 501 0.92 -27.16 16.39
N MET A 502 0.85 -25.89 16.81
CA MET A 502 0.14 -24.86 16.05
C MET A 502 0.68 -24.75 14.62
N LEU A 503 1.99 -24.86 14.38
CA LEU A 503 2.57 -24.70 13.04
C LEU A 503 2.17 -25.82 12.06
N LEU A 504 1.53 -26.90 12.53
CA LEU A 504 1.00 -27.98 11.69
C LEU A 504 -0.40 -27.63 11.17
N ASN A 505 -0.50 -26.51 10.46
CA ASN A 505 -1.74 -26.01 9.87
C ASN A 505 -1.46 -25.27 8.55
N GLN A 506 -2.50 -24.92 7.81
CA GLN A 506 -2.41 -24.00 6.67
C GLN A 506 -2.76 -22.59 7.13
N TYR A 507 -2.03 -21.61 6.60
CA TYR A 507 -2.08 -20.23 7.05
C TYR A 507 -2.25 -19.24 5.91
N ILE A 508 -2.93 -18.14 6.20
CA ILE A 508 -2.94 -16.90 5.42
C ILE A 508 -2.01 -15.91 6.13
N LEU A 509 -1.05 -15.35 5.42
CA LEU A 509 -0.02 -14.52 6.05
C LEU A 509 -0.49 -13.12 6.38
N ASN A 510 -1.37 -12.54 5.55
CA ASN A 510 -1.97 -11.23 5.78
C ASN A 510 -3.46 -11.26 5.36
N ALA A 511 -4.34 -11.23 6.34
CA ALA A 511 -5.79 -11.18 6.24
C ALA A 511 -6.35 -9.75 6.47
N ASP A 512 -5.50 -8.74 6.66
CA ASP A 512 -5.92 -7.36 6.48
C ASP A 512 -6.19 -7.07 4.99
N GLN A 513 -5.44 -7.70 4.09
CA GLN A 513 -5.63 -7.56 2.64
C GLN A 513 -6.84 -8.34 2.10
N TRP A 514 -7.00 -8.38 0.77
CA TRP A 514 -8.03 -9.17 0.07
C TRP A 514 -8.06 -10.67 0.40
N ASP A 515 -6.99 -11.18 0.99
CA ASP A 515 -6.91 -12.54 1.52
C ASP A 515 -7.79 -12.79 2.74
N GLY A 516 -8.08 -11.75 3.52
CA GLY A 516 -9.10 -11.81 4.56
C GLY A 516 -10.51 -11.83 4.00
N TYR A 517 -10.74 -11.13 2.88
CA TYR A 517 -12.09 -10.85 2.33
C TYR A 517 -12.36 -11.67 1.07
N ASN A 518 -12.16 -12.98 1.20
CA ASN A 518 -12.14 -13.93 0.09
C ASN A 518 -13.47 -13.97 -0.66
N ALA A 519 -14.60 -13.89 0.05
CA ALA A 519 -15.94 -13.89 -0.54
C ALA A 519 -16.15 -12.70 -1.49
N GLU A 520 -15.74 -11.48 -1.10
CA GLU A 520 -15.85 -10.33 -1.98
C GLU A 520 -14.84 -10.41 -3.13
N ARG A 521 -13.59 -10.81 -2.88
CA ARG A 521 -12.60 -11.01 -3.96
C ARG A 521 -13.15 -11.95 -5.03
N LYS A 522 -13.70 -13.11 -4.64
CA LYS A 522 -14.33 -14.07 -5.56
C LYS A 522 -15.48 -13.43 -6.33
N ALA A 523 -16.33 -12.65 -5.68
CA ALA A 523 -17.44 -11.97 -6.34
C ALA A 523 -16.97 -10.97 -7.41
N LEU A 524 -15.89 -10.21 -7.14
CA LEU A 524 -15.30 -9.28 -8.10
C LEU A 524 -14.65 -10.02 -9.28
N MET A 525 -13.90 -11.08 -9.01
CA MET A 525 -13.27 -11.87 -10.07
C MET A 525 -14.30 -12.62 -10.92
N ALA A 526 -15.35 -13.15 -10.30
CA ALA A 526 -16.49 -13.75 -10.99
C ALA A 526 -17.22 -12.71 -11.87
N PHE A 527 -17.35 -11.46 -11.41
CA PHE A 527 -17.92 -10.38 -12.21
C PHE A 527 -17.05 -10.10 -13.46
N LEU A 528 -15.74 -9.95 -13.32
CA LEU A 528 -14.83 -9.75 -14.45
C LEU A 528 -14.92 -10.90 -15.45
N LYS A 529 -14.79 -12.14 -14.97
CA LYS A 529 -14.85 -13.36 -15.78
C LYS A 529 -16.19 -13.50 -16.49
N GLY A 530 -17.30 -13.34 -15.76
CA GLY A 530 -18.66 -13.48 -16.29
C GLY A 530 -19.04 -12.41 -17.33
N ASN A 531 -18.38 -11.25 -17.31
CA ASN A 531 -18.58 -10.18 -18.30
C ASN A 531 -17.47 -10.11 -19.37
N GLY A 532 -16.55 -11.09 -19.42
CA GLY A 532 -15.47 -11.12 -20.41
C GLY A 532 -14.45 -9.98 -20.29
N ILE A 533 -14.27 -9.42 -19.09
CA ILE A 533 -13.36 -8.30 -18.82
C ILE A 533 -11.97 -8.85 -18.45
N GLY A 534 -11.15 -9.12 -19.47
CA GLY A 534 -9.81 -9.75 -19.31
C GLY A 534 -8.62 -8.78 -19.35
N ASN A 535 -8.84 -7.47 -19.39
CA ASN A 535 -7.79 -6.46 -19.57
C ASN A 535 -7.54 -5.62 -18.31
N VAL A 536 -7.66 -6.24 -17.13
CA VAL A 536 -7.48 -5.57 -15.83
C VAL A 536 -6.08 -5.81 -15.27
N VAL A 537 -5.43 -4.75 -14.80
CA VAL A 537 -4.18 -4.81 -14.03
C VAL A 537 -4.33 -4.01 -12.74
N GLY A 538 -4.15 -4.68 -11.60
CA GLY A 538 -4.07 -4.06 -10.28
C GLY A 538 -2.73 -3.35 -10.09
N ILE A 539 -2.79 -2.18 -9.46
CA ILE A 539 -1.62 -1.39 -9.09
C ILE A 539 -1.76 -1.07 -7.60
N THR A 540 -1.01 -1.81 -6.77
CA THR A 540 -1.24 -1.93 -5.32
C THR A 540 0.02 -1.67 -4.49
N GLY A 541 -0.15 -1.44 -3.18
CA GLY A 541 0.89 -1.10 -2.23
C GLY A 541 0.78 -1.88 -0.91
N ASP A 542 0.84 -1.16 0.22
CA ASP A 542 0.72 -1.63 1.62
C ASP A 542 1.80 -2.61 2.08
N ILE A 543 1.97 -3.75 1.41
CA ILE A 543 2.71 -4.91 1.95
C ILE A 543 4.23 -4.72 2.09
N HIS A 544 4.79 -3.58 1.67
CA HIS A 544 6.22 -3.28 1.67
C HIS A 544 7.11 -4.36 1.00
N ALA A 545 6.65 -4.85 -0.16
CA ALA A 545 7.37 -5.79 -1.00
C ALA A 545 7.05 -5.56 -2.49
N PHE A 546 7.93 -6.00 -3.38
CA PHE A 546 7.57 -6.06 -4.81
C PHE A 546 6.96 -7.41 -5.13
N PHE A 547 5.74 -7.43 -5.65
CA PHE A 547 5.12 -8.63 -6.20
C PHE A 547 4.59 -8.38 -7.61
N ALA A 548 4.64 -9.42 -8.44
CA ALA A 548 3.86 -9.47 -9.67
C ALA A 548 3.28 -10.86 -9.84
N GLY A 549 1.97 -10.95 -10.02
CA GLY A 549 1.31 -12.23 -10.09
C GLY A 549 -0.06 -12.19 -10.73
N GLN A 550 -0.62 -13.38 -10.87
CA GLN A 550 -1.95 -13.59 -11.42
C GLN A 550 -2.96 -13.67 -10.28
N VAL A 551 -4.05 -12.90 -10.38
CA VAL A 551 -5.20 -13.02 -9.48
C VAL A 551 -6.18 -14.02 -10.08
N TYR A 552 -6.55 -15.01 -9.30
CA TYR A 552 -7.42 -16.10 -9.72
C TYR A 552 -8.88 -15.85 -9.33
N ASP A 553 -9.81 -16.45 -10.05
CA ASP A 553 -11.24 -16.42 -9.73
C ASP A 553 -11.54 -16.95 -8.33
N ASP A 554 -10.90 -18.06 -7.98
CA ASP A 554 -10.90 -18.63 -6.64
C ASP A 554 -9.58 -19.39 -6.41
N PHE A 555 -8.70 -18.85 -5.56
CA PHE A 555 -7.43 -19.49 -5.22
C PHE A 555 -7.60 -20.86 -4.52
N ASP A 556 -8.78 -21.15 -3.97
CA ASP A 556 -9.09 -22.38 -3.25
C ASP A 556 -9.79 -23.43 -4.12
N ALA A 557 -10.11 -23.10 -5.38
CA ALA A 557 -10.71 -24.05 -6.32
C ALA A 557 -9.71 -25.13 -6.74
N ALA A 558 -10.23 -26.33 -7.05
CA ALA A 558 -9.41 -27.44 -7.55
C ALA A 558 -8.74 -27.14 -8.92
N SER A 559 -9.31 -26.22 -9.69
CA SER A 559 -8.79 -25.78 -11.00
C SER A 559 -9.01 -24.28 -11.15
N PRO A 560 -8.19 -23.46 -10.46
CA PRO A 560 -8.39 -22.02 -10.41
C PRO A 560 -8.00 -21.42 -11.76
N THR A 561 -8.72 -20.38 -12.21
CA THR A 561 -8.45 -19.67 -13.48
C THR A 561 -7.92 -18.26 -13.23
N PRO A 562 -6.80 -17.84 -13.86
CA PRO A 562 -6.36 -16.44 -13.83
C PRO A 562 -7.39 -15.49 -14.45
N VAL A 563 -7.66 -14.36 -13.78
CA VAL A 563 -8.66 -13.36 -14.20
C VAL A 563 -8.02 -12.01 -14.51
N MET A 564 -7.06 -11.58 -13.68
CA MET A 564 -6.33 -10.32 -13.85
C MET A 564 -4.88 -10.47 -13.37
N VAL A 565 -4.07 -9.44 -13.59
CA VAL A 565 -2.73 -9.33 -12.99
C VAL A 565 -2.78 -8.31 -11.86
N ASP A 566 -1.98 -8.50 -10.82
CA ASP A 566 -1.73 -7.48 -9.81
C ASP A 566 -0.21 -7.22 -9.70
N LEU A 567 0.14 -5.93 -9.67
CA LEU A 567 1.50 -5.42 -9.59
C LEU A 567 1.64 -4.60 -8.31
N VAL A 568 2.36 -5.14 -7.34
CA VAL A 568 2.49 -4.59 -5.99
C VAL A 568 3.83 -3.86 -5.89
N THR A 569 3.82 -2.58 -5.52
CA THR A 569 5.05 -1.84 -5.25
C THR A 569 5.44 -1.93 -3.77
N ALA A 570 6.73 -1.98 -3.49
CA ALA A 570 7.25 -1.75 -2.15
C ALA A 570 7.04 -0.30 -1.72
N GLY A 571 7.16 -0.05 -0.42
CA GLY A 571 7.16 1.30 0.14
C GLY A 571 8.43 2.07 -0.19
N ILE A 572 8.35 3.38 -0.38
CA ILE A 572 9.51 4.25 -0.61
C ILE A 572 10.57 4.06 0.47
N SER A 573 10.13 3.96 1.73
CA SER A 573 11.05 3.91 2.86
C SER A 573 10.58 3.10 4.06
N SER A 574 9.35 2.57 4.09
CA SER A 574 8.85 1.74 5.20
C SER A 574 9.56 0.37 5.31
N ASN A 575 9.57 -0.23 6.51
CA ASN A 575 10.23 -1.52 6.76
C ASN A 575 9.66 -2.63 5.88
N SER A 576 10.52 -3.49 5.32
CA SER A 576 10.11 -4.51 4.35
C SER A 576 9.28 -5.63 4.99
N PHE A 577 8.49 -6.32 4.17
CA PHE A 577 7.71 -7.49 4.58
C PHE A 577 8.57 -8.57 5.26
N PHE A 578 9.79 -8.74 4.75
CA PHE A 578 10.81 -9.60 5.34
C PHE A 578 11.18 -9.18 6.76
N SER A 579 11.41 -7.88 7.00
CA SER A 579 11.75 -7.38 8.33
C SER A 579 10.65 -7.66 9.36
N TYR A 580 9.37 -7.59 8.96
CA TYR A 580 8.25 -7.95 9.82
C TYR A 580 8.31 -9.42 10.26
N PHE A 581 8.35 -10.37 9.31
CA PHE A 581 8.37 -11.79 9.66
C PHE A 581 9.67 -12.22 10.32
N LYS A 582 10.80 -11.55 10.01
CA LYS A 582 12.05 -11.75 10.74
C LYS A 582 11.90 -11.38 12.21
N ASN A 583 11.32 -10.22 12.49
CA ASN A 583 11.05 -9.80 13.87
C ASN A 583 10.17 -10.82 14.61
N VAL A 584 9.14 -11.36 13.95
CA VAL A 584 8.28 -12.41 14.52
C VAL A 584 9.09 -13.64 14.95
N VAL A 585 9.91 -14.21 14.06
CA VAL A 585 10.68 -15.43 14.39
C VAL A 585 11.81 -15.17 15.38
N ASP A 586 12.32 -13.94 15.46
CA ASP A 586 13.38 -13.54 16.40
C ASP A 586 12.83 -13.30 17.83
N THR A 587 11.61 -12.77 17.95
CA THR A 587 11.08 -12.28 19.23
C THR A 587 10.00 -13.15 19.85
N VAL A 588 9.29 -13.96 19.05
CA VAL A 588 8.25 -14.85 19.55
C VAL A 588 8.76 -16.29 19.64
N PRO A 589 8.97 -16.84 20.85
CA PRO A 589 9.60 -18.16 21.03
C PRO A 589 8.88 -19.30 20.30
N ALA A 590 7.56 -19.22 20.14
CA ALA A 590 6.77 -20.22 19.42
C ALA A 590 7.16 -20.35 17.92
N PHE A 591 7.72 -19.29 17.33
CA PHE A 591 8.11 -19.23 15.93
C PHE A 591 9.61 -19.43 15.68
N ALA A 592 10.44 -19.55 16.73
CA ALA A 592 11.90 -19.63 16.59
C ALA A 592 12.35 -20.78 15.66
N LYS A 593 11.66 -21.93 15.71
CA LYS A 593 11.95 -23.09 14.83
C LYS A 593 11.55 -22.88 13.37
N ALA A 594 10.74 -21.86 13.07
CA ALA A 594 10.38 -21.47 11.71
C ALA A 594 11.38 -20.47 11.08
N ALA A 595 12.38 -19.98 11.83
CA ALA A 595 13.35 -19.01 11.34
C ALA A 595 13.97 -19.38 9.97
N PRO A 596 14.35 -20.65 9.68
CA PRO A 596 14.90 -21.02 8.37
C PRO A 596 13.98 -20.80 7.17
N LEU A 597 12.66 -20.69 7.39
CA LEU A 597 11.67 -20.35 6.35
C LEU A 597 11.67 -18.85 6.02
N ILE A 598 12.22 -18.03 6.92
CA ILE A 598 12.28 -16.58 6.78
C ILE A 598 13.69 -16.13 6.44
N TYR A 599 14.70 -16.57 7.19
CA TYR A 599 16.10 -16.26 6.94
C TYR A 599 17.06 -17.37 7.38
N GLN A 600 18.29 -17.30 6.88
CA GLN A 600 19.44 -18.08 7.36
C GLN A 600 20.63 -17.17 7.64
N THR A 601 21.52 -17.59 8.53
CA THR A 601 22.80 -16.90 8.75
C THR A 601 23.91 -17.66 8.02
N VAL A 602 24.49 -17.04 6.99
CA VAL A 602 25.59 -17.61 6.20
C VAL A 602 26.80 -16.69 6.33
N ASN A 603 27.92 -17.20 6.87
CA ASN A 603 29.14 -16.41 7.12
C ASN A 603 28.89 -15.12 7.93
N GLY A 604 27.97 -15.18 8.89
CA GLY A 604 27.58 -14.02 9.72
C GLY A 604 26.65 -13.02 9.05
N GLN A 605 26.23 -13.26 7.80
CA GLN A 605 25.28 -12.41 7.07
C GLN A 605 23.88 -13.04 7.09
N THR A 606 22.85 -12.21 7.25
CA THR A 606 21.45 -12.64 7.11
C THR A 606 21.11 -12.80 5.63
N VAL A 607 20.67 -13.99 5.24
CA VAL A 607 20.18 -14.32 3.89
C VAL A 607 18.66 -14.51 3.97
N ASN A 608 17.92 -13.72 3.19
CA ASN A 608 16.46 -13.83 3.10
C ASN A 608 16.05 -15.12 2.36
N THR A 609 15.40 -16.05 3.07
CA THR A 609 14.79 -17.26 2.49
C THR A 609 13.28 -17.11 2.28
N PHE A 610 12.67 -16.10 2.89
CA PHE A 610 11.23 -15.85 2.88
C PHE A 610 10.67 -15.70 1.46
N THR A 611 11.37 -15.02 0.55
CA THR A 611 10.94 -14.91 -0.85
C THR A 611 10.71 -16.29 -1.48
N GLY A 612 11.66 -17.21 -1.31
CA GLY A 612 11.56 -18.57 -1.85
C GLY A 612 10.46 -19.39 -1.18
N THR A 613 10.32 -19.28 0.14
CA THR A 613 9.21 -19.89 0.89
C THR A 613 7.87 -19.42 0.35
N LEU A 614 7.69 -18.11 0.18
CA LEU A 614 6.43 -17.53 -0.30
C LEU A 614 6.10 -18.03 -1.71
N GLN A 615 7.05 -18.02 -2.64
CA GLN A 615 6.82 -18.48 -4.01
C GLN A 615 6.54 -19.99 -4.10
N THR A 616 7.10 -20.79 -3.19
CA THR A 616 6.86 -22.24 -3.13
C THR A 616 5.38 -22.55 -2.88
N PHE A 617 4.74 -21.81 -1.98
CA PHE A 617 3.33 -22.02 -1.62
C PHE A 617 2.35 -21.19 -2.46
N ASN A 618 2.84 -20.21 -3.22
CA ASN A 618 2.03 -19.27 -3.98
C ASN A 618 2.55 -19.18 -5.43
N PRO A 619 2.37 -20.24 -6.26
CA PRO A 619 2.96 -20.32 -7.60
C PRO A 619 2.42 -19.28 -8.61
N TRP A 620 1.37 -18.55 -8.24
CA TRP A 620 0.85 -17.40 -8.97
C TRP A 620 1.66 -16.11 -8.77
N LEU A 621 2.50 -16.03 -7.72
CA LEU A 621 3.50 -14.97 -7.54
C LEU A 621 4.69 -15.22 -8.47
N LYS A 622 4.58 -14.73 -9.71
CA LYS A 622 5.61 -14.91 -10.75
C LYS A 622 6.90 -14.16 -10.43
N TYR A 623 6.79 -13.04 -9.73
CA TYR A 623 7.92 -12.33 -9.14
C TYR A 623 7.59 -11.95 -7.70
N ALA A 624 8.59 -12.10 -6.83
CA ALA A 624 8.54 -11.61 -5.46
C ALA A 624 9.91 -11.11 -4.98
N ASP A 625 9.91 -10.01 -4.25
CA ASP A 625 11.03 -9.52 -3.46
C ASP A 625 10.49 -8.98 -2.12
N THR A 626 10.59 -9.81 -1.08
CA THR A 626 10.04 -9.51 0.25
C THR A 626 10.91 -8.57 1.07
N ASP A 627 12.16 -8.32 0.67
CA ASP A 627 13.06 -7.37 1.34
C ASP A 627 13.33 -6.15 0.46
N ALA A 628 12.26 -5.44 0.09
CA ALA A 628 12.34 -4.29 -0.79
C ALA A 628 11.84 -3.01 -0.13
N GLN A 629 12.49 -1.91 -0.49
CA GLN A 629 12.00 -0.54 -0.40
C GLN A 629 12.19 0.05 -1.80
N GLY A 630 11.29 0.93 -2.25
CA GLY A 630 11.43 1.64 -3.51
C GLY A 630 10.13 2.01 -4.18
N TYR A 631 10.14 2.04 -5.51
CA TYR A 631 9.02 2.50 -6.33
C TYR A 631 8.91 1.70 -7.62
N ALA A 632 7.82 1.91 -8.34
CA ALA A 632 7.59 1.29 -9.63
C ALA A 632 7.36 2.33 -10.73
N VAL A 633 7.85 2.04 -11.93
CA VAL A 633 7.61 2.84 -13.14
C VAL A 633 6.89 1.98 -14.17
N VAL A 634 5.69 2.41 -14.56
CA VAL A 634 4.84 1.73 -15.52
C VAL A 634 4.89 2.45 -16.86
N THR A 635 5.16 1.71 -17.92
CA THR A 635 5.00 2.15 -19.31
C THR A 635 3.95 1.27 -19.97
N LEU A 636 2.84 1.90 -20.37
CA LEU A 636 1.70 1.25 -20.99
C LEU A 636 1.65 1.59 -22.47
N THR A 637 1.40 0.59 -23.30
CA THR A 637 1.20 0.72 -24.75
C THR A 637 -0.03 -0.10 -25.16
N PRO A 638 -0.56 0.03 -26.39
CA PRO A 638 -1.66 -0.81 -26.83
C PRO A 638 -1.38 -2.32 -26.76
N GLY A 639 -0.12 -2.74 -26.88
CA GLY A 639 0.25 -4.16 -26.91
C GLY A 639 0.73 -4.74 -25.57
N LYS A 640 1.27 -3.92 -24.67
CA LYS A 640 1.82 -4.38 -23.39
C LYS A 640 1.86 -3.29 -22.31
N LEU A 641 1.86 -3.75 -21.06
CA LEU A 641 2.24 -3.00 -19.87
C LEU A 641 3.61 -3.50 -19.42
N SER A 642 4.58 -2.61 -19.26
CA SER A 642 5.89 -2.90 -18.64
C SER A 642 5.96 -2.19 -17.30
N CYS A 643 6.32 -2.90 -16.24
CA CYS A 643 6.51 -2.36 -14.90
C CYS A 643 7.93 -2.63 -14.44
N ALA A 644 8.70 -1.56 -14.21
CA ALA A 644 10.05 -1.62 -13.66
C ALA A 644 9.98 -1.33 -12.15
N PHE A 645 10.32 -2.31 -11.33
CA PHE A 645 10.48 -2.17 -9.89
C PHE A 645 11.90 -1.68 -9.58
N HIS A 646 12.01 -0.47 -9.02
CA HIS A 646 13.26 0.16 -8.62
C HIS A 646 13.49 -0.07 -7.14
N LYS A 647 14.36 -1.02 -6.81
CA LYS A 647 14.73 -1.33 -5.43
C LYS A 647 15.77 -0.34 -4.94
N MET A 648 15.50 0.33 -3.83
CA MET A 648 16.41 1.24 -3.17
C MET A 648 17.55 0.48 -2.51
N ALA A 649 18.74 1.07 -2.57
CA ALA A 649 19.82 0.72 -1.67
C ALA A 649 19.41 1.00 -0.23
N LYS A 650 20.04 0.30 0.72
CA LYS A 650 19.87 0.62 2.14
C LYS A 650 20.72 1.85 2.47
N LEU A 651 20.22 2.67 3.38
CA LEU A 651 20.92 3.85 3.90
C LEU A 651 22.32 3.50 4.37
N ALA A 652 23.29 4.34 4.00
CA ALA A 652 24.68 4.23 4.44
C ALA A 652 25.10 5.53 5.12
N ASN A 653 25.66 5.42 6.34
CA ASN A 653 26.22 6.56 7.08
C ASN A 653 25.25 7.76 7.25
N GLY A 654 23.95 7.50 7.39
CA GLY A 654 22.94 8.55 7.64
C GLY A 654 22.54 9.39 6.41
N VAL A 655 22.98 9.01 5.20
CA VAL A 655 22.71 9.73 3.95
C VAL A 655 22.20 8.76 2.88
N ALA A 656 21.25 9.22 2.04
CA ALA A 656 20.80 8.47 0.88
C ALA A 656 21.99 8.15 -0.08
N PRO A 657 22.13 6.90 -0.55
CA PRO A 657 23.09 6.55 -1.59
C PRO A 657 22.82 7.28 -2.91
N SER A 658 23.86 7.40 -3.75
CA SER A 658 23.77 7.94 -5.11
C SER A 658 24.52 7.03 -6.07
N PRO A 659 23.85 6.36 -7.03
CA PRO A 659 22.39 6.31 -7.22
C PRO A 659 21.66 5.71 -6.00
N ALA A 660 20.40 6.10 -5.81
CA ALA A 660 19.57 5.58 -4.74
C ALA A 660 19.02 4.19 -5.09
N THR A 661 18.72 3.93 -6.37
CA THR A 661 18.37 2.61 -6.87
C THR A 661 19.56 1.65 -6.83
N ALA A 662 19.43 0.54 -6.09
CA ALA A 662 20.37 -0.56 -6.07
C ALA A 662 20.17 -1.55 -7.23
N SER A 663 18.92 -1.82 -7.60
CA SER A 663 18.59 -2.73 -8.70
C SER A 663 17.24 -2.43 -9.31
N VAL A 664 17.06 -2.84 -10.57
CA VAL A 664 15.78 -2.73 -11.28
C VAL A 664 15.36 -4.11 -11.76
N LYS A 665 14.10 -4.48 -11.50
CA LYS A 665 13.49 -5.69 -12.04
C LYS A 665 12.27 -5.34 -12.88
N THR A 666 12.22 -5.81 -14.12
CA THR A 666 11.10 -5.51 -15.03
C THR A 666 10.19 -6.72 -15.19
N VAL A 667 8.89 -6.47 -15.17
CA VAL A 667 7.86 -7.45 -15.53
C VAL A 667 6.99 -6.87 -16.64
N GLU A 668 6.44 -7.75 -17.48
CA GLU A 668 5.54 -7.38 -18.57
C GLU A 668 4.23 -8.15 -18.52
N VAL A 669 3.15 -7.47 -18.90
CA VAL A 669 1.82 -8.04 -19.12
C VAL A 669 1.42 -7.74 -20.56
N LEU A 670 1.08 -8.77 -21.33
CA LEU A 670 0.59 -8.59 -22.70
C LEU A 670 -0.91 -8.23 -22.68
N ALA A 671 -1.32 -7.33 -23.58
CA ALA A 671 -2.70 -6.89 -23.66
C ALA A 671 -3.67 -8.08 -23.84
N GLY A 672 -4.76 -8.07 -23.07
CA GLY A 672 -5.79 -9.10 -23.12
C GLY A 672 -5.43 -10.44 -22.49
N THR A 673 -4.28 -10.54 -21.80
CA THR A 673 -3.88 -11.77 -21.10
C THR A 673 -3.64 -11.49 -19.62
N PRO A 674 -4.20 -12.31 -18.70
CA PRO A 674 -3.88 -12.23 -17.28
C PRO A 674 -2.59 -13.01 -17.00
N ALA A 675 -1.47 -12.63 -17.61
CA ALA A 675 -0.19 -13.32 -17.52
C ALA A 675 0.97 -12.34 -17.27
N VAL A 676 1.94 -12.78 -16.47
CA VAL A 676 3.12 -11.99 -16.10
C VAL A 676 4.37 -12.66 -16.68
N ASN A 677 5.14 -11.90 -17.45
CA ASN A 677 6.46 -12.28 -17.92
C ASN A 677 7.51 -11.52 -17.10
N VAL A 678 8.43 -12.24 -16.45
CA VAL A 678 9.54 -11.64 -15.70
C VAL A 678 10.75 -11.57 -16.61
N LEU A 679 11.33 -10.38 -16.77
CA LEU A 679 12.50 -10.14 -17.64
C LEU A 679 13.83 -10.24 -16.89
#